data_AF-A0A849GYH2-F1
#
_entry.id   AF-A0A849GYH2-F1
#
_cell.length_a   1.000
_cell.length_b   1.000
_cell.length_c   1.000
_cell.angle_alpha   90.00
_cell.angle_beta   90.00
_cell.angle_gamma   90.00
#
_symmetry.space_group_name_H-M   'P 1'
#
loop_
_entity.id
_entity.type
_entity.pdbx_description
1 polymer ?
#
loop_
_entity_poly.entity_id
_entity_poly.type
_entity_poly.pdbx_seq_one_letter_code
_entity_poly.pdbx_strand_id
1 'polypeptide(L)'
;MRPGSIQSDFFLLQEALSEGDLAKARQLWRGEFLDGLSLSGLRDWDRWAEETKSQLEDRFVRALTHRSESLHSEGDLSEAIVFLETALDVKPAHTAAHRARMEILLELGQLDSAREALTDARATVDGAYWEDFGLDSLEKRLSELAASFKAKRRVSTEGTLEFVGRSQELAKLRALWKGVLAEDTRFLLLTGPAGIGKTRLAEEFVSSLGSSVQVVRVKGYEYEAALEWGVLSELSRKLLSLPGAAGMSSHSTSILKGLAHGSRGEVDQGAQKPGGGPITLVDAIVECLDAVSFESPIVLLLDDGQWIDESSRMVLFAAMRRIEQARVLFAVLGRPEGEREWGRYRHRLIDELPFAAVCLEPISRQDIRELLSLHISWPTPRILDEATRHFEDLSSGNPLFIAEIFRDLRDKKIIDRVPGGWAFLLAEFPKDHHTPANIRSLLLNRLDRLSVDAGTVATRVAQHGRPVLLASLTRTEAVPDLLFDRALSELLDENVLIWTEDSRLDFSHDLLREAALHRSASSYGPKIRSRLAPKALIPFAAILIGALALWGSGWFESAPISPLYGGGTIVFGVDNGRQLRVPVTSEPPGEWAMGIQPQPSRFDVGFQTYRGPDGEELWFHSLNRPGGPAIARLDSAGSPEPVIGDPRDQTLRDVSPSGSQILFTSEDVEIEEFAHLLRMADLDGSNRTLLLQPSVPIATARISPDGDRVAVGIRGEADTLAILNLSGQRTGSLALGPILAMDWCGGEVLVTTESPAGVELLQASPESFQVDTLSHLEIGNMIECSPDGSAALHLAVSGGRVEYVIRDLENGEVHPLGLSPAVGGGPQWVRSEPTRVVEELDIGGDSVNVSWGSQERLDASVLYSDGTRGDEGIQWFSSDPGVASVSGAGLVIGNRPGRTLVIAGSGHSHRDTTLVVVEGGEPPGVQFHDQFDSLSFRDWLPVGYPRPYSAEATDGPELRLTGDDKYFDGLLSLFEVSLNLGVTIDLEFRLNLDREAHQKFAFCLDDGDPMSADQEVGTFSASGQSVCFLYPSRESDRMDPAEASFFVEPGPAEVRVRREELFPQEGWVQAAIQIRADGHASLILNHEVVATNPVRIDTHPKTRWTVRLDAEAVGTEVAVRNLVVWAEPRY
;
A
#
# COMPACT_ATOMS: atom_id res chain seq x y z
N MET A 1 50.95 27.82 72.04
CA MET A 1 51.13 29.08 71.30
C MET A 1 52.26 29.88 71.92
N ARG A 2 53.18 30.44 71.13
CA ARG A 2 54.23 31.35 71.64
C ARG A 2 53.60 32.72 71.93
N PRO A 3 54.08 33.48 72.93
CA PRO A 3 53.61 34.86 73.15
C PRO A 3 53.85 35.70 71.88
N GLY A 4 52.81 36.30 71.32
CA GLY A 4 52.88 37.13 70.10
C GLY A 4 52.46 36.45 68.79
N SER A 5 51.97 35.20 68.80
CA SER A 5 51.40 34.57 67.59
C SER A 5 49.97 35.04 67.33
N ILE A 6 49.68 35.53 66.13
CA ILE A 6 48.32 35.81 65.64
C ILE A 6 47.75 34.50 65.09
N GLN A 7 46.62 34.04 65.65
CA GLN A 7 45.83 33.00 65.01
C GLN A 7 44.97 33.65 63.92
N SER A 8 45.09 33.15 62.69
CA SER A 8 44.23 33.53 61.59
C SER A 8 43.41 32.32 61.15
N ASP A 9 42.15 32.58 60.88
CA ASP A 9 41.22 31.73 60.14
C ASP A 9 41.82 31.18 58.83
N PHE A 10 42.72 31.90 58.16
CA PHE A 10 43.50 31.42 57.02
C PHE A 10 44.23 30.10 57.30
N PHE A 11 44.96 30.01 58.42
CA PHE A 11 45.70 28.79 58.78
C PHE A 11 44.75 27.65 59.15
N LEU A 12 43.62 27.96 59.81
CA LEU A 12 42.59 26.99 60.15
C LEU A 12 41.89 26.43 58.90
N LEU A 13 41.68 27.27 57.88
CA LEU A 13 41.10 26.87 56.60
C LEU A 13 42.07 25.98 55.81
N GLN A 14 43.35 26.32 55.78
CA GLN A 14 44.37 25.48 55.14
C GLN A 14 44.50 24.10 55.81
N GLU A 15 44.44 24.06 57.15
CA GLU A 15 44.44 22.84 57.93
C GLU A 15 43.20 21.99 57.61
N ALA A 16 42.00 22.58 57.67
CA ALA A 16 40.75 21.89 57.35
C ALA A 16 40.74 21.32 55.91
N LEU A 17 41.26 22.06 54.94
CA LEU A 17 41.41 21.58 53.56
C LEU A 17 42.44 20.45 53.41
N SER A 18 43.49 20.43 54.23
CA SER A 18 44.48 19.35 54.23
C SER A 18 43.96 18.08 54.91
N GLU A 19 43.08 18.23 55.91
CA GLU A 19 42.44 17.13 56.63
C GLU A 19 41.22 16.56 55.89
N GLY A 20 40.74 17.25 54.85
CA GLY A 20 39.52 16.88 54.12
C GLY A 20 38.22 17.21 54.88
N ASP A 21 38.29 17.98 55.97
CA ASP A 21 37.12 18.41 56.74
C ASP A 21 36.40 19.57 56.04
N LEU A 22 35.61 19.22 55.02
CA LEU A 22 34.90 20.18 54.18
C LEU A 22 33.79 20.92 54.91
N ALA A 23 33.20 20.32 55.96
CA ALA A 23 32.20 20.99 56.78
C ALA A 23 32.84 22.16 57.55
N LYS A 24 33.99 21.92 58.18
CA LYS A 24 34.77 22.97 58.85
C LYS A 24 35.33 23.99 57.86
N ALA A 25 35.80 23.56 56.69
CA ALA A 25 36.30 24.47 55.65
C ALA A 25 35.20 25.43 55.16
N ARG A 26 33.97 24.95 54.90
CA ARG A 26 32.82 25.78 54.51
C ARG A 26 32.41 26.79 55.59
N GLN A 27 32.51 26.44 56.87
CA GLN A 27 32.22 27.36 57.98
C GLN A 27 33.28 28.46 58.15
N LEU A 28 34.53 28.16 57.79
CA LEU A 28 35.65 29.08 57.86
C LEU A 28 35.70 30.04 56.66
N TRP A 29 35.17 29.64 55.50
CA TRP A 29 35.04 30.51 54.33
C TRP A 29 33.91 31.52 54.54
N ARG A 30 34.25 32.80 54.73
CA ARG A 30 33.27 33.88 55.04
C ARG A 30 33.31 35.07 54.08
N GLY A 31 34.15 35.03 53.06
CA GLY A 31 34.39 36.12 52.13
C GLY A 31 35.77 36.00 51.48
N GLU A 32 36.12 36.96 50.62
CA GLU A 32 37.40 36.95 49.92
C GLU A 32 38.58 37.08 50.89
N PHE A 33 39.70 36.44 50.55
CA PHE A 33 40.93 36.53 51.33
C PHE A 33 41.42 37.99 51.37
N LEU A 34 41.50 38.55 52.58
CA LEU A 34 41.92 39.93 52.84
C LEU A 34 41.09 40.99 52.07
N ASP A 35 39.79 40.75 51.92
CA ASP A 35 38.87 41.70 51.27
C ASP A 35 39.04 43.14 51.78
N GLY A 36 39.21 44.09 50.86
CA GLY A 36 39.42 45.51 51.14
C GLY A 36 40.77 45.90 51.75
N LEU A 37 41.69 44.97 52.01
CA LEU A 37 43.01 45.27 52.60
C LEU A 37 44.09 45.45 51.51
N SER A 38 44.17 46.66 50.95
CA SER A 38 45.31 47.06 50.11
C SER A 38 46.31 47.91 50.91
N LEU A 39 47.59 47.55 50.86
CA LEU A 39 48.66 48.32 51.50
C LEU A 39 49.39 49.16 50.45
N SER A 40 48.94 50.42 50.30
CA SER A 40 49.47 51.34 49.30
C SER A 40 51.01 51.48 49.37
N GLY A 41 51.70 51.15 48.28
CA GLY A 41 53.15 51.31 48.12
C GLY A 41 53.98 50.04 48.27
N LEU A 42 53.37 48.88 48.53
CA LEU A 42 54.06 47.58 48.70
C LEU A 42 53.66 46.57 47.61
N ARG A 43 54.26 46.71 46.42
CA ARG A 43 53.95 45.83 45.27
C ARG A 43 54.14 44.34 45.54
N ASP A 44 55.15 43.97 46.32
CA ASP A 44 55.40 42.56 46.67
C ASP A 44 54.34 41.99 47.61
N TRP A 45 53.74 42.84 48.46
CA TRP A 45 52.62 42.47 49.32
C TRP A 45 51.35 42.24 48.50
N ASP A 46 50.98 43.18 47.65
CA ASP A 46 49.78 43.08 46.81
C ASP A 46 49.88 41.85 45.89
N ARG A 47 51.06 41.59 45.31
CA ARG A 47 51.32 40.41 44.51
C ARG A 47 51.19 39.11 45.32
N TRP A 48 51.81 39.04 46.50
CA TRP A 48 51.71 37.87 47.37
C TRP A 48 50.26 37.61 47.83
N ALA A 49 49.53 38.68 48.18
CA ALA A 49 48.15 38.59 48.63
C ALA A 49 47.25 38.04 47.51
N GLU A 50 47.40 38.53 46.28
CA GLU A 50 46.66 38.07 45.11
C GLU A 50 47.01 36.61 44.73
N GLU A 51 48.31 36.26 44.72
CA GLU A 51 48.77 34.89 44.48
C GLU A 51 48.23 33.92 45.56
N THR A 52 48.22 34.35 46.82
CA THR A 52 47.72 33.55 47.95
C THR A 52 46.20 33.41 47.89
N LYS A 53 45.46 34.48 47.56
CA LYS A 53 44.01 34.47 47.33
C LYS A 53 43.65 33.43 46.26
N SER A 54 44.26 33.55 45.08
CA SER A 54 44.01 32.65 43.95
C SER A 54 44.32 31.18 44.29
N GLN A 55 45.45 30.92 44.96
CA GLN A 55 45.80 29.55 45.39
C GLN A 55 44.80 28.96 46.38
N LEU A 56 44.28 29.78 47.29
CA LEU A 56 43.34 29.36 48.32
C LEU A 56 41.96 29.06 47.71
N GLU A 57 41.46 29.95 46.85
CA GLU A 57 40.22 29.76 46.07
C GLU A 57 40.31 28.47 45.24
N ASP A 58 41.40 28.26 44.51
CA ASP A 58 41.59 27.06 43.69
C ASP A 58 41.62 25.77 44.51
N ARG A 59 42.25 25.78 45.69
CA ARG A 59 42.26 24.61 46.57
C ARG A 59 40.87 24.33 47.15
N PHE A 60 40.14 25.38 47.53
CA PHE A 60 38.81 25.26 48.10
C PHE A 60 37.80 24.74 47.06
N VAL A 61 37.74 25.38 45.89
CA VAL A 61 36.85 24.99 44.78
C VAL A 61 37.11 23.56 44.30
N ARG A 62 38.37 23.14 44.18
CA ARG A 62 38.71 21.76 43.81
C ARG A 62 38.22 20.75 44.84
N ALA A 63 38.35 21.06 46.13
CA ALA A 63 37.93 20.16 47.20
C ALA A 63 36.39 20.02 47.24
N LEU A 64 35.64 21.10 47.00
CA LEU A 64 34.18 21.06 46.87
C LEU A 64 33.73 20.28 45.62
N THR A 65 34.36 20.51 44.48
CA THR A 65 34.05 19.82 43.21
C THR A 65 34.28 18.30 43.35
N HIS A 66 35.42 17.88 43.92
CA HIS A 66 35.71 16.46 44.15
C HIS A 66 34.71 15.81 45.13
N ARG A 67 34.25 16.55 46.15
CA ARG A 67 33.20 16.01 47.04
C ARG A 67 31.87 15.86 46.32
N SER A 68 31.52 16.80 45.44
CA SER A 68 30.36 16.67 44.58
C SER A 68 30.45 15.42 43.70
N GLU A 69 31.60 15.12 43.10
CA GLU A 69 31.81 13.90 42.31
C GLU A 69 31.63 12.62 43.15
N SER A 70 32.14 12.61 44.39
CA SER A 70 31.90 11.50 45.33
C SER A 70 30.42 11.33 45.64
N LEU A 71 29.72 12.42 45.98
CA LEU A 71 28.28 12.40 46.28
C LEU A 71 27.45 11.98 45.07
N HIS A 72 27.86 12.40 43.87
CA HIS A 72 27.27 11.95 42.62
C HIS A 72 27.40 10.43 42.46
N SER A 73 28.58 9.87 42.72
CA SER A 73 28.79 8.40 42.69
C SER A 73 28.04 7.65 43.81
N GLU A 74 27.79 8.29 44.95
CA GLU A 74 27.02 7.76 46.08
C GLU A 74 25.49 7.88 45.87
N GLY A 75 25.06 8.64 44.85
CA GLY A 75 23.65 8.86 44.50
C GLY A 75 22.97 10.03 45.23
N ASP A 76 23.69 10.79 46.06
CA ASP A 76 23.15 11.97 46.76
C ASP A 76 23.33 13.25 45.91
N LEU A 77 22.56 13.30 44.82
CA LEU A 77 22.63 14.34 43.80
C LEU A 77 22.21 15.74 44.32
N SER A 78 21.30 15.77 45.29
CA SER A 78 20.80 17.04 45.85
C SER A 78 21.86 17.70 46.74
N GLU A 79 22.57 16.91 47.55
CA GLU A 79 23.68 17.43 48.35
C GLU A 79 24.88 17.82 47.46
N ALA A 80 25.15 17.06 46.39
CA ALA A 80 26.20 17.36 45.42
C ALA A 80 26.05 18.77 44.80
N ILE A 81 24.84 19.17 44.39
CA ILE A 81 24.56 20.51 43.85
C ILE A 81 24.92 21.62 44.85
N VAL A 82 24.63 21.45 46.13
CA VAL A 82 24.93 22.46 47.16
C VAL A 82 26.44 22.73 47.25
N PHE A 83 27.27 21.69 47.07
CA PHE A 83 28.73 21.85 47.04
C PHE A 83 29.21 22.57 45.76
N LEU A 84 28.59 22.29 44.61
CA LEU A 84 28.89 22.96 43.35
C LEU A 84 28.48 24.43 43.34
N GLU A 85 27.31 24.77 43.90
CA GLU A 85 26.89 26.17 44.05
C GLU A 85 27.85 26.96 44.93
N THR A 86 28.27 26.38 46.06
CA THR A 86 29.30 27.00 46.92
C THR A 86 30.63 27.19 46.17
N ALA A 87 30.98 26.26 45.28
CA ALA A 87 32.21 26.35 44.49
C ALA A 87 32.13 27.47 43.43
N LEU A 88 30.97 27.62 42.78
CA LEU A 88 30.71 28.66 41.77
C LEU A 88 30.56 30.05 42.37
N ASP A 89 30.07 30.18 43.61
CA ASP A 89 30.07 31.45 44.35
C ASP A 89 31.49 31.97 44.59
N VAL A 90 32.45 31.06 44.82
CA VAL A 90 33.86 31.42 45.05
C VAL A 90 34.60 31.67 43.75
N LYS A 91 34.37 30.83 42.72
CA LYS A 91 35.01 30.99 41.42
C LYS A 91 33.99 30.83 40.29
N PRO A 92 33.31 31.93 39.89
CA PRO A 92 32.23 31.88 38.91
C PRO A 92 32.64 31.32 37.55
N ALA A 93 33.90 31.52 37.13
CA ALA A 93 34.41 31.03 35.84
C ALA A 93 34.89 29.56 35.87
N HIS A 94 34.61 28.78 36.92
CA HIS A 94 35.13 27.42 37.05
C HIS A 94 34.35 26.41 36.18
N THR A 95 34.88 26.15 34.98
CA THR A 95 34.20 25.36 33.94
C THR A 95 33.78 23.95 34.36
N ALA A 96 34.63 23.23 35.11
CA ALA A 96 34.30 21.88 35.56
C ALA A 96 33.14 21.85 36.58
N ALA A 97 32.98 22.90 37.39
CA ALA A 97 31.88 22.99 38.35
C ALA A 97 30.55 23.30 37.65
N HIS A 98 30.56 24.19 36.64
CA HIS A 98 29.40 24.44 35.78
C HIS A 98 28.95 23.18 35.04
N ARG A 99 29.92 22.44 34.47
CA ARG A 99 29.64 21.17 33.78
C ARG A 99 28.98 20.16 34.72
N ALA A 100 29.58 19.88 35.88
CA ALA A 100 29.04 18.93 36.84
C ALA A 100 27.65 19.35 37.34
N ARG A 101 27.42 20.66 37.56
CA ARG A 101 26.11 21.19 37.99
C ARG A 101 25.04 20.94 36.92
N MET A 102 25.36 21.22 35.66
CA MET A 102 24.45 20.95 34.53
C MET A 102 24.17 19.47 34.34
N GLU A 103 25.19 18.60 34.45
CA GLU A 103 25.04 17.15 34.33
C GLU A 103 24.11 16.60 35.42
N ILE A 104 24.34 16.98 36.69
CA ILE A 104 23.51 16.52 37.81
C ILE A 104 22.07 17.08 37.71
N LEU A 105 21.89 18.34 37.31
CA LEU A 105 20.55 18.92 37.11
C LEU A 105 19.77 18.24 35.98
N LEU A 106 20.46 17.83 34.91
CA LEU A 106 19.87 17.04 33.83
C LEU A 106 19.51 15.62 34.29
N GLU A 107 20.35 14.98 35.12
CA GLU A 107 20.05 13.66 35.72
C GLU A 107 18.86 13.72 36.69
N LEU A 108 18.73 14.80 37.45
CA LEU A 108 17.57 15.06 38.32
C LEU A 108 16.31 15.49 37.56
N GLY A 109 16.39 15.68 36.23
CA GLY A 109 15.28 16.14 35.40
C GLY A 109 14.84 17.58 35.64
N GLN A 110 15.67 18.40 36.30
CA GLN A 110 15.36 19.80 36.65
C GLN A 110 15.77 20.75 35.50
N LEU A 111 15.00 20.73 34.41
CA LEU A 111 15.35 21.45 33.18
C LEU A 111 15.39 22.98 33.31
N ASP A 112 14.49 23.57 34.10
CA ASP A 112 14.46 25.02 34.30
C ASP A 112 15.73 25.48 35.04
N SER A 113 16.12 24.77 36.10
CA SER A 113 17.37 24.99 36.83
C SER A 113 18.61 24.74 35.97
N ALA A 114 18.58 23.72 35.10
CA ALA A 114 19.67 23.47 34.16
C ALA A 114 19.85 24.59 33.12
N ARG A 115 18.74 25.25 32.72
CA ARG A 115 18.76 26.42 31.83
C ARG A 115 19.29 27.68 32.50
N GLU A 116 18.96 27.87 33.76
CA GLU A 116 19.56 28.91 34.60
C GLU A 116 21.07 28.68 34.73
N ALA A 117 21.49 27.46 35.06
CA ALA A 117 22.91 27.10 35.14
C ALA A 117 23.67 27.32 33.81
N LEU A 118 23.06 27.04 32.66
CA LEU A 118 23.65 27.36 31.35
C LEU A 118 23.83 28.88 31.15
N THR A 119 22.86 29.67 31.61
CA THR A 119 22.92 31.14 31.52
C THR A 119 24.03 31.69 32.41
N ASP A 120 24.16 31.15 33.62
CA ASP A 120 25.24 31.48 34.56
C ASP A 120 26.62 31.14 33.97
N ALA A 121 26.76 29.97 33.34
CA ALA A 121 27.99 29.54 32.70
C ALA A 121 28.37 30.47 31.54
N ARG A 122 27.41 30.85 30.68
CA ARG A 122 27.65 31.78 29.56
C ARG A 122 28.07 33.18 30.00
N ALA A 123 27.61 33.62 31.16
CA ALA A 123 27.97 34.91 31.70
C ALA A 123 29.38 34.95 32.31
N THR A 124 29.94 33.79 32.65
CA THR A 124 31.12 33.71 33.54
C THR A 124 32.31 32.97 32.91
N VAL A 125 32.09 32.07 31.96
CA VAL A 125 33.13 31.27 31.28
C VAL A 125 33.52 31.93 29.96
N ASP A 126 34.84 32.06 29.72
CA ASP A 126 35.38 32.56 28.46
C ASP A 126 35.14 31.54 27.32
N GLY A 127 34.77 32.04 26.14
CA GLY A 127 34.42 31.22 24.97
C GLY A 127 35.53 30.27 24.53
N ALA A 128 36.81 30.58 24.79
CA ALA A 128 37.91 29.68 24.47
C ALA A 128 37.92 28.38 25.31
N TYR A 129 37.39 28.42 26.54
CA TYR A 129 37.29 27.24 27.43
C TYR A 129 35.94 26.53 27.32
N TRP A 130 35.03 27.04 26.50
CA TRP A 130 33.68 26.51 26.31
C TRP A 130 33.69 25.17 25.57
N GLU A 131 34.47 25.09 24.48
CA GLU A 131 34.61 23.91 23.64
C GLU A 131 35.40 22.79 24.35
N ASP A 132 36.54 23.13 24.96
CA ASP A 132 37.47 22.16 25.58
C ASP A 132 36.85 21.33 26.71
N PHE A 133 35.83 21.87 27.39
CA PHE A 133 35.16 21.19 28.50
C PHE A 133 33.79 20.62 28.12
N GLY A 134 33.45 20.58 26.83
CA GLY A 134 32.25 19.91 26.33
C GLY A 134 30.93 20.57 26.72
N LEU A 135 30.93 21.86 27.07
CA LEU A 135 29.72 22.60 27.43
C LEU A 135 28.76 22.75 26.24
N ASP A 136 29.27 22.78 25.00
CA ASP A 136 28.44 22.76 23.78
C ASP A 136 27.58 21.49 23.67
N SER A 137 28.14 20.34 24.07
CA SER A 137 27.41 19.07 24.05
C SER A 137 26.25 19.09 25.05
N LEU A 138 26.47 19.67 26.24
CA LEU A 138 25.43 19.82 27.26
C LEU A 138 24.40 20.89 26.89
N GLU A 139 24.82 21.99 26.28
CA GLU A 139 23.90 23.01 25.76
C GLU A 139 23.01 22.42 24.66
N LYS A 140 23.59 21.66 23.73
CA LYS A 140 22.84 20.98 22.68
C LYS A 140 21.85 19.97 23.27
N ARG A 141 22.30 19.14 24.22
CA ARG A 141 21.45 18.16 24.92
C ARG A 141 20.33 18.82 25.73
N LEU A 142 20.60 19.92 26.43
CA LEU A 142 19.60 20.70 27.14
C LEU A 142 18.61 21.37 26.17
N SER A 143 19.08 21.87 25.02
CA SER A 143 18.23 22.46 23.98
C SER A 143 17.32 21.41 23.33
N GLU A 144 17.84 20.22 23.07
CA GLU A 144 17.07 19.06 22.56
C GLU A 144 16.03 18.58 23.58
N LEU A 145 16.40 18.46 24.86
CA LEU A 145 15.49 18.11 25.95
C LEU A 145 14.46 19.21 26.23
N ALA A 146 14.85 20.48 26.16
CA ALA A 146 13.94 21.61 26.32
C ALA A 146 13.01 21.75 25.10
N ALA A 147 13.46 21.40 23.89
CA ALA A 147 12.62 21.32 22.70
C ALA A 147 11.62 20.16 22.80
N SER A 148 12.04 18.99 23.30
CA SER A 148 11.15 17.85 23.55
C SER A 148 10.15 18.16 24.68
N PHE A 149 10.56 18.87 25.73
CA PHE A 149 9.67 19.34 26.80
C PHE A 149 8.79 20.51 26.36
N LYS A 150 9.23 21.44 25.51
CA LYS A 150 8.36 22.47 24.91
C LYS A 150 7.35 21.85 23.96
N ALA A 151 7.71 20.79 23.24
CA ALA A 151 6.78 19.99 22.45
C ALA A 151 5.77 19.28 23.37
N LYS A 152 6.21 18.67 24.49
CA LYS A 152 5.35 18.05 25.52
C LYS A 152 4.46 19.06 26.27
N ARG A 153 4.95 20.28 26.53
CA ARG A 153 4.27 21.35 27.29
C ARG A 153 3.38 22.22 26.40
N ARG A 154 3.64 22.33 25.09
CA ARG A 154 2.65 22.85 24.13
C ARG A 154 1.46 21.90 23.97
N VAL A 155 1.69 20.58 24.10
CA VAL A 155 0.62 19.56 24.13
C VAL A 155 -0.15 19.56 25.46
N SER A 156 0.32 20.24 26.51
CA SER A 156 -0.34 20.30 27.81
C SER A 156 -0.26 21.69 28.46
N THR A 157 -1.22 22.58 28.19
CA THR A 157 -1.88 23.52 29.15
C THR A 157 -2.79 24.63 28.57
N GLU A 158 -3.26 24.57 27.31
CA GLU A 158 -4.31 25.53 26.85
C GLU A 158 -5.54 24.91 26.16
N GLY A 159 -5.73 23.58 26.22
CA GLY A 159 -6.93 22.96 25.63
C GLY A 159 -7.24 21.49 25.97
N THR A 160 -6.53 20.87 26.91
CA THR A 160 -6.76 19.49 27.34
C THR A 160 -7.64 19.46 28.59
N LEU A 161 -8.81 18.84 28.48
CA LEU A 161 -9.66 18.55 29.63
C LEU A 161 -8.95 17.53 30.55
N GLU A 162 -9.03 17.72 31.87
CA GLU A 162 -8.58 16.76 32.88
C GLU A 162 -9.19 15.38 32.62
N PHE A 163 -8.43 14.37 33.02
CA PHE A 163 -8.84 12.98 32.88
C PHE A 163 -9.87 12.64 33.95
N VAL A 164 -11.14 12.51 33.55
CA VAL A 164 -12.28 12.24 34.43
C VAL A 164 -12.97 10.94 34.03
N GLY A 165 -13.46 10.20 35.02
CA GLY A 165 -14.02 8.87 34.84
C GLY A 165 -12.95 7.79 34.67
N ARG A 166 -13.35 6.63 34.12
CA ARG A 166 -12.48 5.50 33.79
C ARG A 166 -11.72 4.85 34.96
N SER A 167 -12.17 5.06 36.20
CA SER A 167 -11.48 4.52 37.38
C SER A 167 -11.48 3.00 37.40
N GLN A 168 -12.53 2.36 36.87
CA GLN A 168 -12.63 0.89 36.78
C GLN A 168 -11.65 0.33 35.76
N GLU A 169 -11.55 0.96 34.58
CA GLU A 169 -10.62 0.58 33.52
C GLU A 169 -9.17 0.80 33.95
N LEU A 170 -8.83 1.94 34.56
CA LEU A 170 -7.52 2.17 35.16
C LEU A 170 -7.19 1.13 36.24
N ALA A 171 -8.16 0.75 37.08
CA ALA A 171 -7.95 -0.28 38.08
C ALA A 171 -7.64 -1.65 37.46
N LYS A 172 -8.29 -2.01 36.34
CA LYS A 172 -7.99 -3.23 35.56
C LYS A 172 -6.57 -3.19 35.00
N LEU A 173 -6.16 -2.08 34.38
CA LEU A 173 -4.81 -1.90 33.84
C LEU A 173 -3.74 -2.01 34.95
N ARG A 174 -3.98 -1.38 36.10
CA ARG A 174 -3.10 -1.49 37.28
C ARG A 174 -3.05 -2.91 37.86
N ALA A 175 -4.15 -3.66 37.81
CA ALA A 175 -4.17 -5.05 38.26
C ALA A 175 -3.32 -5.94 37.35
N LEU A 176 -3.39 -5.75 36.03
CA LEU A 176 -2.51 -6.43 35.07
C LEU A 176 -1.04 -6.09 35.32
N TRP A 177 -0.74 -4.81 35.55
CA TRP A 177 0.61 -4.36 35.84
C TRP A 177 1.22 -5.02 37.07
N LYS A 178 0.43 -5.22 38.14
CA LYS A 178 0.89 -5.95 39.32
C LYS A 178 1.29 -7.39 39.02
N GLY A 179 0.61 -8.04 38.07
CA GLY A 179 0.99 -9.36 37.56
C GLY A 179 2.33 -9.32 36.83
N VAL A 180 2.58 -8.29 36.02
CA VAL A 180 3.86 -8.11 35.31
C VAL A 180 5.04 -7.93 36.25
N LEU A 181 4.85 -7.21 37.35
CA LEU A 181 5.88 -7.06 38.39
C LEU A 181 6.21 -8.39 39.10
N ALA A 182 5.34 -9.40 38.99
CA ALA A 182 5.55 -10.74 39.53
C ALA A 182 6.17 -11.72 38.50
N GLU A 183 6.84 -11.20 37.45
CA GLU A 183 7.50 -11.97 36.38
C GLU A 183 6.55 -12.70 35.41
N ASP A 184 5.29 -12.28 35.33
CA ASP A 184 4.36 -12.80 34.34
C ASP A 184 4.20 -11.86 33.15
N THR A 185 4.35 -12.39 31.94
CA THR A 185 3.93 -11.69 30.74
C THR A 185 2.40 -11.51 30.75
N ARG A 186 1.90 -10.29 30.51
CA ARG A 186 0.47 -9.99 30.49
C ARG A 186 0.06 -9.34 29.18
N PHE A 187 -1.19 -9.56 28.79
CA PHE A 187 -1.76 -9.07 27.53
C PHE A 187 -2.99 -8.22 27.79
N LEU A 188 -3.04 -7.05 27.15
CA LEU A 188 -4.15 -6.12 27.20
C LEU A 188 -4.59 -5.81 25.77
N LEU A 189 -5.87 -6.01 25.48
CA LEU A 189 -6.52 -5.49 24.29
C LEU A 189 -7.49 -4.38 24.72
N LEU A 190 -7.23 -3.16 24.29
CA LEU A 190 -8.06 -1.99 24.58
C LEU A 190 -8.80 -1.54 23.31
N THR A 191 -10.10 -1.78 23.25
CA THR A 191 -10.93 -1.47 22.08
C THR A 191 -11.89 -0.31 22.35
N GLY A 192 -12.34 0.34 21.29
CA GLY A 192 -13.39 1.35 21.35
C GLY A 192 -13.39 2.29 20.14
N PRO A 193 -14.46 3.06 19.91
CA PRO A 193 -14.58 3.96 18.76
C PRO A 193 -13.47 5.02 18.67
N ALA A 194 -13.37 5.69 17.52
CA ALA A 194 -12.46 6.84 17.37
C ALA A 194 -12.82 7.96 18.37
N GLY A 195 -11.81 8.60 18.96
CA GLY A 195 -12.00 9.70 19.93
C GLY A 195 -12.45 9.30 21.33
N ILE A 196 -12.75 8.01 21.59
CA ILE A 196 -13.29 7.55 22.88
C ILE A 196 -12.30 7.65 24.07
N GLY A 197 -11.01 7.91 23.78
CA GLY A 197 -9.96 8.12 24.79
C GLY A 197 -9.03 6.94 25.05
N LYS A 198 -8.93 5.94 24.14
CA LYS A 198 -8.02 4.78 24.28
C LYS A 198 -6.58 5.17 24.59
N THR A 199 -5.99 6.00 23.71
CA THR A 199 -4.63 6.50 23.85
C THR A 199 -4.44 7.30 25.14
N ARG A 200 -5.41 8.16 25.48
CA ARG A 200 -5.37 8.96 26.70
C ARG A 200 -5.42 8.11 27.98
N LEU A 201 -6.22 7.05 27.99
CA LEU A 201 -6.25 6.08 29.10
C LEU A 201 -4.92 5.35 29.25
N ALA A 202 -4.29 4.94 28.14
CA ALA A 202 -2.97 4.29 28.18
C ALA A 202 -1.87 5.26 28.66
N GLU A 203 -1.92 6.53 28.24
CA GLU A 203 -1.01 7.58 28.73
C GLU A 203 -1.18 7.86 30.22
N GLU A 204 -2.42 7.93 30.71
CA GLU A 204 -2.72 8.10 32.13
C GLU A 204 -2.24 6.90 32.95
N PHE A 205 -2.45 5.68 32.44
CA PHE A 205 -1.94 4.47 33.05
C PHE A 205 -0.42 4.48 33.12
N VAL A 206 0.28 4.73 32.01
CA VAL A 206 1.75 4.81 31.93
C VAL A 206 2.30 5.90 32.86
N SER A 207 1.67 7.07 32.89
CA SER A 207 2.10 8.18 33.76
C SER A 207 1.94 7.85 35.24
N SER A 208 1.03 6.91 35.58
CA SER A 208 0.89 6.38 36.93
C SER A 208 1.92 5.30 37.29
N LEU A 209 2.74 4.85 36.34
CA LEU A 209 3.85 3.93 36.57
C LEU A 209 5.09 4.72 36.99
N GLY A 210 5.93 4.12 37.86
CA GLY A 210 7.17 4.76 38.32
C GLY A 210 8.23 4.88 37.21
N SER A 211 9.28 5.66 37.46
CA SER A 211 10.39 5.91 36.51
C SER A 211 11.24 4.68 36.17
N SER A 212 11.05 3.55 36.88
CA SER A 212 11.78 2.29 36.68
C SER A 212 11.21 1.40 35.58
N VAL A 213 10.22 1.87 34.82
CA VAL A 213 9.52 1.11 33.77
C VAL A 213 9.94 1.60 32.40
N GLN A 214 10.24 0.68 31.48
CA GLN A 214 10.47 1.02 30.08
C GLN A 214 9.16 0.99 29.32
N VAL A 215 8.86 2.05 28.58
CA VAL A 215 7.65 2.13 27.77
C VAL A 215 8.06 2.26 26.31
N VAL A 216 7.68 1.28 25.53
CA VAL A 216 7.92 1.26 24.09
C VAL A 216 6.57 1.39 23.40
N ARG A 217 6.35 2.53 22.77
CA ARG A 217 5.14 2.80 21.99
C ARG A 217 5.45 2.67 20.52
N VAL A 218 4.63 1.93 19.77
CA VAL A 218 4.66 1.84 18.31
C VAL A 218 3.23 2.03 17.82
N LYS A 219 3.06 2.72 16.69
CA LYS A 219 1.74 3.02 16.13
C LYS A 219 1.61 2.34 14.76
N GLY A 220 0.51 1.63 14.53
CA GLY A 220 0.14 1.14 13.22
C GLY A 220 -0.36 2.30 12.33
N TYR A 221 0.05 2.32 11.07
CA TYR A 221 -0.39 3.31 10.11
C TYR A 221 -1.12 2.65 8.94
N GLU A 222 -2.27 3.20 8.58
CA GLU A 222 -3.17 2.65 7.54
C GLU A 222 -2.45 2.35 6.21
N TYR A 223 -1.55 3.22 5.75
CA TYR A 223 -0.81 3.00 4.49
C TYR A 223 0.35 2.00 4.63
N GLU A 224 0.74 1.64 5.86
CA GLU A 224 1.76 0.63 6.14
C GLU A 224 1.15 -0.76 6.38
N ALA A 225 -0.17 -0.86 6.47
CA ALA A 225 -0.85 -2.15 6.71
C ALA A 225 -0.56 -3.20 5.61
N ALA A 226 -0.24 -2.76 4.39
CA ALA A 226 0.18 -3.60 3.27
C ALA A 226 1.71 -3.74 3.13
N LEU A 227 2.51 -3.00 3.92
CA LEU A 227 3.97 -3.07 3.89
C LEU A 227 4.46 -4.12 4.88
N GLU A 228 5.16 -5.13 4.38
CA GLU A 228 5.73 -6.15 5.26
C GLU A 228 6.73 -5.52 6.24
N TRP A 229 6.57 -5.88 7.53
CA TRP A 229 7.49 -5.56 8.62
C TRP A 229 7.53 -4.11 9.08
N GLY A 230 6.57 -3.27 8.67
CA GLY A 230 6.54 -1.84 9.03
C GLY A 230 6.62 -1.62 10.55
N VAL A 231 5.69 -2.23 11.28
CA VAL A 231 5.59 -2.10 12.75
C VAL A 231 6.76 -2.79 13.45
N LEU A 232 7.16 -3.96 12.95
CA LEU A 232 8.24 -4.75 13.55
C LEU A 232 9.61 -4.06 13.44
N SER A 233 9.84 -3.32 12.35
CA SER A 233 11.04 -2.51 12.14
C SER A 233 11.15 -1.37 13.16
N GLU A 234 10.05 -0.62 13.39
CA GLU A 234 10.03 0.45 14.40
C GLU A 234 10.21 -0.13 15.81
N LEU A 235 9.49 -1.22 16.12
CA LEU A 235 9.62 -1.91 17.40
C LEU A 235 11.06 -2.36 17.66
N SER A 236 11.69 -3.01 16.68
CA SER A 236 13.07 -3.48 16.79
C SER A 236 14.04 -2.35 17.08
N ARG A 237 13.87 -1.20 16.44
CA ARG A 237 14.71 -0.02 16.69
C ARG A 237 14.58 0.48 18.12
N LYS A 238 13.34 0.60 18.62
CA LYS A 238 13.09 1.09 19.99
C LYS A 238 13.59 0.11 21.04
N LEU A 239 13.36 -1.19 20.84
CA LEU A 239 13.86 -2.23 21.75
C LEU A 239 15.39 -2.26 21.81
N LEU A 240 16.07 -2.19 20.66
CA LEU A 240 17.54 -2.15 20.60
C LEU A 240 18.17 -0.90 21.23
N SER A 241 17.39 0.16 21.46
CA SER A 241 17.85 1.38 22.14
C SER A 241 17.81 1.29 23.67
N LEU A 242 17.16 0.26 24.22
CA LEU A 242 17.04 0.06 25.65
C LEU A 242 18.32 -0.59 26.23
N PRO A 243 18.76 -0.21 27.45
CA PRO A 243 20.03 -0.68 28.02
C PRO A 243 20.20 -2.21 28.03
N GLY A 244 19.15 -2.95 28.43
CA GLY A 244 19.19 -4.41 28.51
C GLY A 244 19.34 -5.14 27.17
N ALA A 245 19.13 -4.47 26.03
CA ALA A 245 19.38 -5.07 24.72
C ALA A 245 20.86 -5.40 24.49
N ALA A 246 21.78 -4.82 25.28
CA ALA A 246 23.20 -5.18 25.27
C ALA A 246 23.47 -6.64 25.71
N GLY A 247 22.53 -7.26 26.43
CA GLY A 247 22.62 -8.65 26.88
C GLY A 247 22.26 -9.70 25.82
N MET A 248 21.82 -9.28 24.64
CA MET A 248 21.41 -10.18 23.55
C MET A 248 22.59 -10.88 22.86
N SER A 249 22.34 -12.03 22.24
CA SER A 249 23.29 -12.68 21.35
C SER A 249 23.61 -11.81 20.14
N SER A 250 24.85 -11.92 19.65
CA SER A 250 25.29 -11.23 18.43
C SER A 250 24.44 -11.60 17.21
N HIS A 251 23.88 -12.82 17.18
CA HIS A 251 23.02 -13.29 16.10
C HIS A 251 21.67 -12.55 16.08
N SER A 252 20.92 -12.56 17.18
CA SER A 252 19.64 -11.86 17.29
C SER A 252 19.79 -10.35 17.16
N THR A 253 20.86 -9.78 17.71
CA THR A 253 21.21 -8.37 17.53
C THR A 253 21.39 -8.02 16.05
N SER A 254 22.05 -8.89 15.26
CA SER A 254 22.25 -8.65 13.83
C SER A 254 20.94 -8.71 13.04
N ILE A 255 20.03 -9.64 13.40
CA ILE A 255 18.72 -9.79 12.76
C ILE A 255 17.86 -8.55 13.01
N LEU A 256 17.72 -8.12 14.27
CA LEU A 256 16.90 -6.95 14.62
C LEU A 256 17.49 -5.65 14.05
N LYS A 257 18.82 -5.51 13.99
CA LYS A 257 19.46 -4.38 13.32
C LYS A 257 19.17 -4.38 11.82
N GLY A 258 19.28 -5.54 11.15
CA GLY A 258 18.93 -5.68 9.74
C GLY A 258 17.49 -5.24 9.45
N LEU A 259 16.56 -5.58 10.33
CA LEU A 259 15.16 -5.13 10.24
C LEU A 259 15.01 -3.62 10.50
N ALA A 260 15.64 -3.09 11.55
CA ALA A 260 15.55 -1.69 11.96
C ALA A 260 16.16 -0.70 10.94
N HIS A 261 17.13 -1.16 10.14
CA HIS A 261 17.84 -0.38 9.11
C HIS A 261 17.23 -0.49 7.71
N GLY A 262 16.55 -1.59 7.38
CA GLY A 262 16.01 -1.85 6.02
C GLY A 262 14.91 -0.90 5.53
N SER A 263 14.42 0.01 6.37
CA SER A 263 13.30 0.92 6.08
C SER A 263 13.68 2.40 5.92
N ARG A 264 14.97 2.77 6.07
CA ARG A 264 15.48 4.10 5.68
C ARG A 264 16.32 3.93 4.42
N GLY A 265 16.04 4.72 3.38
CA GLY A 265 16.77 4.74 2.10
C GLY A 265 18.23 5.22 2.18
N GLU A 266 18.98 4.85 3.22
CA GLU A 266 20.43 4.97 3.28
C GLU A 266 21.02 3.58 3.02
N VAL A 267 21.53 3.40 1.80
CA VAL A 267 22.24 2.19 1.39
C VAL A 267 23.60 2.18 2.09
N ASP A 268 23.68 1.55 3.25
CA ASP A 268 24.95 1.13 3.81
C ASP A 268 25.39 -0.18 3.11
N GLN A 269 26.43 -0.11 2.27
CA GLN A 269 26.91 -1.20 1.40
C GLN A 269 27.63 -2.33 2.16
N GLY A 270 27.13 -2.73 3.34
CA GLY A 270 27.72 -3.78 4.17
C GLY A 270 26.75 -4.61 5.00
N ALA A 271 25.48 -4.22 5.13
CA ALA A 271 24.50 -5.00 5.87
C ALA A 271 23.93 -6.12 4.97
N GLN A 272 24.28 -7.38 5.27
CA GLN A 272 23.61 -8.55 4.72
C GLN A 272 22.08 -8.38 4.87
N LYS A 273 21.32 -8.66 3.80
CA LYS A 273 19.86 -8.90 3.90
C LYS A 273 19.60 -9.76 5.13
N PRO A 274 18.66 -9.42 6.04
CA PRO A 274 18.38 -10.26 7.19
C PRO A 274 18.02 -11.67 6.70
N GLY A 275 18.94 -12.62 6.92
CA GLY A 275 18.89 -13.97 6.38
C GLY A 275 18.09 -14.92 7.25
N GLY A 276 16.87 -14.53 7.63
CA GLY A 276 16.08 -15.28 8.59
C GLY A 276 14.58 -15.23 8.27
N GLY A 277 13.95 -16.40 8.12
CA GLY A 277 12.49 -16.49 7.98
C GLY A 277 11.75 -16.08 9.27
N PRO A 278 10.40 -16.02 9.25
CA PRO A 278 9.59 -15.51 10.37
C PRO A 278 9.93 -16.10 11.75
N ILE A 279 10.34 -17.37 11.82
CA ILE A 279 10.72 -18.04 13.08
C ILE A 279 11.97 -17.40 13.72
N THR A 280 12.97 -17.04 12.93
CA THR A 280 14.20 -16.42 13.45
C THR A 280 13.95 -15.00 13.96
N LEU A 281 12.99 -14.28 13.37
CA LEU A 281 12.56 -12.97 13.86
C LEU A 281 11.81 -13.11 15.19
N VAL A 282 10.97 -14.13 15.33
CA VAL A 282 10.32 -14.47 16.60
C VAL A 282 11.37 -14.70 17.69
N ASP A 283 12.36 -15.56 17.43
CA ASP A 283 13.40 -15.89 18.42
C ASP A 283 14.23 -14.66 18.81
N ALA A 284 14.59 -13.82 17.83
CA ALA A 284 15.35 -12.60 18.08
C ALA A 284 14.58 -11.57 18.90
N ILE A 285 13.26 -11.43 18.69
CA ILE A 285 12.40 -10.54 19.47
C ILE A 285 12.19 -11.06 20.88
N VAL A 286 11.94 -12.37 21.03
CA VAL A 286 11.80 -13.00 22.35
C VAL A 286 13.08 -12.78 23.17
N GLU A 287 14.24 -13.08 22.59
CA GLU A 287 15.53 -12.87 23.27
C GLU A 287 15.75 -11.39 23.63
N CYS A 288 15.34 -10.46 22.78
CA CYS A 288 15.43 -9.03 23.06
C CYS A 288 14.54 -8.62 24.24
N LEU A 289 13.29 -9.06 24.23
CA LEU A 289 12.33 -8.76 25.28
C LEU A 289 12.71 -9.39 26.62
N ASP A 290 13.25 -10.61 26.60
CA ASP A 290 13.80 -11.26 27.79
C ASP A 290 14.98 -10.46 28.36
N ALA A 291 15.96 -10.11 27.52
CA ALA A 291 17.14 -9.36 27.95
C ALA A 291 16.79 -7.97 28.52
N VAL A 292 15.90 -7.24 27.85
CA VAL A 292 15.47 -5.91 28.31
C VAL A 292 14.59 -6.01 29.57
N SER A 293 13.66 -6.97 29.61
CA SER A 293 12.72 -7.10 30.72
C SER A 293 13.36 -7.62 32.00
N PHE A 294 14.50 -8.31 31.88
CA PHE A 294 15.35 -8.72 32.99
C PHE A 294 15.92 -7.53 33.77
N GLU A 295 16.26 -6.43 33.11
CA GLU A 295 16.73 -5.21 33.78
C GLU A 295 15.57 -4.38 34.33
N SER A 296 14.53 -4.17 33.53
CA SER A 296 13.41 -3.32 33.91
C SER A 296 12.11 -3.78 33.25
N PRO A 297 10.97 -3.81 33.98
CA PRO A 297 9.68 -4.16 33.40
C PRO A 297 9.33 -3.28 32.19
N ILE A 298 8.74 -3.89 31.16
CA ILE A 298 8.43 -3.23 29.88
C ILE A 298 6.91 -3.14 29.69
N VAL A 299 6.44 -1.99 29.21
CA VAL A 299 5.11 -1.83 28.61
C VAL A 299 5.29 -1.60 27.11
N LEU A 300 4.83 -2.55 26.29
CA LEU A 300 4.77 -2.44 24.84
C LEU A 300 3.37 -1.95 24.44
N LEU A 301 3.25 -0.66 24.09
CA LEU A 301 2.01 -0.07 23.61
C LEU A 301 1.98 -0.11 22.08
N LEU A 302 1.09 -0.92 21.52
CA LEU A 302 0.82 -1.03 20.09
C LEU A 302 -0.47 -0.24 19.77
N ASP A 303 -0.31 1.00 19.36
CA ASP A 303 -1.42 1.92 19.07
C ASP A 303 -1.98 1.72 17.66
N ASP A 304 -3.28 1.93 17.49
CA ASP A 304 -4.00 1.66 16.25
C ASP A 304 -3.73 0.25 15.67
N GLY A 305 -3.95 -0.77 16.50
CA GLY A 305 -3.70 -2.18 16.20
C GLY A 305 -4.38 -2.73 14.94
N GLN A 306 -5.47 -2.10 14.49
CA GLN A 306 -6.14 -2.41 13.22
C GLN A 306 -5.30 -2.08 11.97
N TRP A 307 -4.20 -1.33 12.13
CA TRP A 307 -3.32 -0.92 11.04
C TRP A 307 -1.94 -1.57 11.11
N ILE A 308 -1.76 -2.57 11.98
CA ILE A 308 -0.52 -3.34 12.05
C ILE A 308 -0.49 -4.31 10.87
N ASP A 309 0.62 -4.35 10.12
CA ASP A 309 0.79 -5.24 8.97
C ASP A 309 0.72 -6.72 9.36
N GLU A 310 0.22 -7.56 8.44
CA GLU A 310 -0.01 -9.00 8.68
C GLU A 310 1.25 -9.72 9.17
N SER A 311 2.38 -9.48 8.50
CA SER A 311 3.66 -10.12 8.79
C SER A 311 4.17 -9.77 10.19
N SER A 312 4.15 -8.48 10.57
CA SER A 312 4.46 -8.03 11.93
C SER A 312 3.51 -8.63 12.96
N ARG A 313 2.20 -8.67 12.67
CA ARG A 313 1.19 -9.23 13.58
C ARG A 313 1.44 -10.70 13.87
N MET A 314 1.75 -11.49 12.84
CA MET A 314 2.09 -12.91 12.98
C MET A 314 3.31 -13.15 13.86
N VAL A 315 4.39 -12.38 13.65
CA VAL A 315 5.62 -12.51 14.44
C VAL A 315 5.42 -12.05 15.88
N LEU A 316 4.74 -10.92 16.09
CA LEU A 316 4.40 -10.44 17.43
C LEU A 316 3.60 -11.49 18.18
N PHE A 317 2.53 -12.01 17.58
CA PHE A 317 1.73 -13.06 18.18
C PHE A 317 2.55 -14.32 18.54
N ALA A 318 3.44 -14.76 17.65
CA ALA A 318 4.30 -15.90 17.92
C ALA A 318 5.33 -15.62 19.05
N ALA A 319 5.88 -14.41 19.12
CA ALA A 319 6.77 -13.99 20.21
C ALA A 319 6.02 -13.94 21.56
N MET A 320 4.80 -13.42 21.56
CA MET A 320 3.93 -13.38 22.75
C MET A 320 3.69 -14.77 23.36
N ARG A 321 3.61 -15.83 22.53
CA ARG A 321 3.43 -17.22 22.99
C ARG A 321 4.72 -17.90 23.48
N ARG A 322 5.88 -17.44 23.01
CA ARG A 322 7.17 -18.05 23.33
C ARG A 322 7.90 -17.40 24.50
N ILE A 323 7.50 -16.17 24.85
CA ILE A 323 8.13 -15.44 25.94
C ILE A 323 7.66 -16.01 27.28
N GLU A 324 8.51 -16.82 27.91
CA GLU A 324 8.24 -17.46 29.20
C GLU A 324 8.86 -16.63 30.34
N GLN A 325 8.05 -16.26 31.35
CA GLN A 325 8.51 -15.61 32.59
C GLN A 325 9.25 -14.26 32.40
N ALA A 326 8.73 -13.40 31.53
CA ALA A 326 9.26 -12.05 31.30
C ALA A 326 8.36 -10.96 31.92
N ARG A 327 8.97 -9.85 32.36
CA ARG A 327 8.23 -8.71 32.94
C ARG A 327 7.73 -7.78 31.84
N VAL A 328 6.84 -8.28 30.97
CA VAL A 328 6.32 -7.54 29.80
C VAL A 328 4.79 -7.42 29.82
N LEU A 329 4.27 -6.19 29.68
CA LEU A 329 2.88 -5.92 29.35
C LEU A 329 2.77 -5.61 27.86
N PHE A 330 2.12 -6.48 27.09
CA PHE A 330 1.72 -6.18 25.72
C PHE A 330 0.34 -5.53 25.73
N ALA A 331 0.22 -4.30 25.26
CA ALA A 331 -1.04 -3.57 25.18
C ALA A 331 -1.32 -3.15 23.74
N VAL A 332 -2.32 -3.78 23.13
CA VAL A 332 -2.81 -3.43 21.79
C VAL A 332 -4.03 -2.52 21.94
N LEU A 333 -3.98 -1.33 21.34
CA LEU A 333 -5.08 -0.39 21.32
C LEU A 333 -5.66 -0.37 19.92
N GLY A 334 -6.96 -0.65 19.76
CA GLY A 334 -7.55 -0.73 18.44
C GLY A 334 -9.01 -0.32 18.39
N ARG A 335 -9.58 -0.31 17.19
CA ARG A 335 -11.02 -0.17 17.01
C ARG A 335 -11.71 -1.54 17.12
N PRO A 336 -13.00 -1.61 17.49
CA PRO A 336 -13.73 -2.88 17.59
C PRO A 336 -13.79 -3.65 16.27
N GLU A 337 -13.73 -2.98 15.11
CA GLU A 337 -13.71 -3.64 13.80
C GLU A 337 -12.39 -4.41 13.58
N GLY A 338 -11.27 -3.87 14.07
CA GLY A 338 -9.96 -4.54 14.11
C GLY A 338 -9.87 -5.64 15.17
N GLU A 339 -10.87 -5.77 16.05
CA GLU A 339 -10.97 -6.87 16.99
C GLU A 339 -11.13 -8.21 16.28
N ARG A 340 -11.58 -8.26 15.02
CA ARG A 340 -11.61 -9.51 14.24
C ARG A 340 -10.21 -9.99 13.86
N GLU A 341 -9.30 -9.09 13.54
CA GLU A 341 -7.93 -9.40 13.13
C GLU A 341 -7.10 -9.92 14.31
N TRP A 342 -7.22 -9.27 15.47
CA TRP A 342 -6.65 -9.74 16.73
C TRP A 342 -7.50 -10.86 17.38
N GLY A 343 -8.77 -10.97 17.01
CA GLY A 343 -9.76 -11.91 17.54
C GLY A 343 -9.55 -13.35 17.09
N ARG A 344 -9.04 -13.55 15.86
CA ARG A 344 -8.53 -14.85 15.38
C ARG A 344 -7.43 -15.41 16.30
N TYR A 345 -6.68 -14.52 16.93
CA TYR A 345 -5.62 -14.84 17.87
C TYR A 345 -6.09 -14.85 19.34
N ARG A 346 -7.15 -14.10 19.65
CA ARG A 346 -7.78 -13.99 20.99
C ARG A 346 -8.18 -15.34 21.58
N HIS A 347 -8.79 -16.23 20.80
CA HIS A 347 -9.22 -17.56 21.29
C HIS A 347 -8.02 -18.44 21.68
N ARG A 348 -6.86 -18.24 21.05
CA ARG A 348 -5.61 -18.97 21.38
C ARG A 348 -4.81 -18.32 22.52
N LEU A 349 -4.99 -17.02 22.78
CA LEU A 349 -4.31 -16.29 23.87
C LEU A 349 -5.03 -16.42 25.21
N ILE A 350 -6.36 -16.47 25.20
CA ILE A 350 -7.17 -16.52 26.43
C ILE A 350 -6.90 -17.80 27.25
N ASP A 351 -6.60 -18.92 26.58
CA ASP A 351 -6.41 -20.22 27.24
C ASP A 351 -4.96 -20.47 27.70
N GLU A 352 -3.97 -19.80 27.08
CA GLU A 352 -2.55 -20.05 27.31
C GLU A 352 -1.84 -18.93 28.07
N LEU A 353 -2.35 -17.69 28.03
CA LEU A 353 -1.68 -16.52 28.58
C LEU A 353 -2.65 -15.64 29.39
N PRO A 354 -2.17 -14.88 30.38
CA PRO A 354 -3.05 -14.04 31.15
C PRO A 354 -3.43 -12.76 30.36
N PHE A 355 -4.61 -12.82 29.76
CA PHE A 355 -5.16 -11.83 28.84
C PHE A 355 -6.33 -11.05 29.44
N ALA A 356 -6.44 -9.77 29.11
CA ALA A 356 -7.59 -8.93 29.41
C ALA A 356 -8.02 -8.11 28.19
N ALA A 357 -9.32 -8.15 27.87
CA ALA A 357 -9.94 -7.23 26.92
C ALA A 357 -10.74 -6.17 27.67
N VAL A 358 -10.55 -4.91 27.31
CA VAL A 358 -11.28 -3.76 27.85
C VAL A 358 -11.88 -3.01 26.66
N CYS A 359 -13.20 -3.05 26.52
CA CYS A 359 -13.93 -2.18 25.59
C CYS A 359 -14.27 -0.87 26.30
N LEU A 360 -13.92 0.26 25.70
CA LEU A 360 -14.24 1.57 26.24
C LEU A 360 -15.61 2.04 25.78
N GLU A 361 -16.52 2.11 26.75
CA GLU A 361 -17.84 2.74 26.58
C GLU A 361 -17.75 4.27 26.63
N PRO A 362 -18.73 5.02 26.12
CA PRO A 362 -18.82 6.47 26.36
C PRO A 362 -18.79 6.82 27.86
N ILE A 363 -18.25 8.00 28.22
CA ILE A 363 -18.23 8.43 29.62
C ILE A 363 -19.64 8.77 30.10
N SER A 364 -19.92 8.49 31.37
CA SER A 364 -21.28 8.62 31.90
C SER A 364 -21.67 10.08 32.08
N ARG A 365 -22.98 10.38 32.13
CA ARG A 365 -23.49 11.71 32.53
C ARG A 365 -22.84 12.24 33.81
N GLN A 366 -22.56 11.36 34.77
CA GLN A 366 -21.92 11.73 36.02
C GLN A 366 -20.47 12.17 35.81
N ASP A 367 -19.72 11.46 34.96
CA ASP A 367 -18.34 11.83 34.60
C ASP A 367 -18.31 13.13 33.79
N ILE A 368 -19.28 13.35 32.89
CA ILE A 368 -19.45 14.62 32.15
C ILE A 368 -19.69 15.77 33.13
N ARG A 369 -20.61 15.58 34.08
CA ARG A 369 -20.89 16.59 35.10
C ARG A 369 -19.65 16.92 35.92
N GLU A 370 -18.91 15.90 36.35
CA GLU A 370 -17.68 16.06 37.12
C GLU A 370 -16.63 16.83 36.31
N LEU A 371 -16.38 16.42 35.06
CA LEU A 371 -15.47 17.09 34.13
C LEU A 371 -15.84 18.57 33.95
N LEU A 372 -17.11 18.88 33.72
CA LEU A 372 -17.58 20.25 33.59
C LEU A 372 -17.41 21.07 34.87
N SER A 373 -17.60 20.44 36.04
CA SER A 373 -17.45 21.11 37.33
C SER A 373 -16.00 21.41 37.71
N LEU A 374 -15.05 20.57 37.27
CA LEU A 374 -13.62 20.75 37.50
C LEU A 374 -13.03 21.87 36.63
N HIS A 375 -13.56 22.05 35.42
CA HIS A 375 -13.00 23.01 34.46
C HIS A 375 -13.68 24.37 34.45
N ILE A 376 -14.98 24.41 34.74
CA ILE A 376 -15.82 25.59 34.58
C ILE A 376 -16.48 25.91 35.93
N SER A 377 -16.37 27.17 36.34
CA SER A 377 -17.11 27.76 37.44
C SER A 377 -18.50 28.13 36.94
N TRP A 378 -19.53 27.55 37.57
CA TRP A 378 -20.92 27.70 37.15
C TRP A 378 -21.68 28.65 38.09
N PRO A 379 -22.50 29.57 37.56
CA PRO A 379 -23.25 30.52 38.40
C PRO A 379 -24.25 29.82 39.33
N THR A 380 -24.86 28.72 38.89
CA THR A 380 -25.77 27.90 39.72
C THR A 380 -25.67 26.42 39.35
N PRO A 381 -25.99 25.48 40.28
CA PRO A 381 -26.05 24.06 39.98
C PRO A 381 -27.02 23.70 38.85
N ARG A 382 -28.09 24.48 38.69
CA ARG A 382 -29.09 24.29 37.63
C ARG A 382 -28.50 24.49 36.24
N ILE A 383 -27.65 25.50 36.05
CA ILE A 383 -27.00 25.75 34.76
C ILE A 383 -26.02 24.62 34.43
N LEU A 384 -25.31 24.10 35.43
CA LEU A 384 -24.47 22.91 35.26
C LEU A 384 -25.31 21.69 34.87
N ASP A 385 -26.50 21.46 35.45
CA ASP A 385 -27.40 20.37 35.06
C ASP A 385 -27.92 20.50 33.61
N GLU A 386 -28.24 21.72 33.19
CA GLU A 386 -28.66 22.03 31.81
C GLU A 386 -27.50 21.84 30.82
N ALA A 387 -26.30 22.34 31.13
CA ALA A 387 -25.11 22.14 30.32
C ALA A 387 -24.71 20.66 30.26
N THR A 388 -24.77 19.91 31.36
CA THR A 388 -24.45 18.47 31.40
C THR A 388 -25.34 17.70 30.42
N ARG A 389 -26.65 17.94 30.44
CA ARG A 389 -27.59 17.33 29.48
C ARG A 389 -27.26 17.70 28.05
N HIS A 390 -26.98 18.98 27.80
CA HIS A 390 -26.62 19.44 26.46
C HIS A 390 -25.31 18.81 25.95
N PHE A 391 -24.28 18.71 26.79
CA PHE A 391 -23.03 18.04 26.43
C PHE A 391 -23.25 16.55 26.17
N GLU A 392 -24.06 15.87 26.98
CA GLU A 392 -24.40 14.47 26.76
C GLU A 392 -25.18 14.27 25.47
N ASP A 393 -26.24 15.05 25.23
CA ASP A 393 -27.08 14.96 24.02
C ASP A 393 -26.26 15.17 22.73
N LEU A 394 -25.24 16.03 22.79
CA LEU A 394 -24.41 16.36 21.64
C LEU A 394 -23.17 15.50 21.45
N SER A 395 -22.61 14.96 22.53
CA SER A 395 -21.39 14.15 22.47
C SER A 395 -21.68 12.66 22.52
N SER A 396 -22.88 12.27 22.94
CA SER A 396 -23.23 10.91 23.35
C SER A 396 -22.21 10.31 24.31
N GLY A 397 -21.54 11.13 25.12
CA GLY A 397 -20.49 10.73 26.05
C GLY A 397 -19.12 10.47 25.42
N ASN A 398 -18.86 10.84 24.16
CA ASN A 398 -17.54 10.72 23.55
C ASN A 398 -16.62 11.88 24.00
N PRO A 399 -15.48 11.60 24.69
CA PRO A 399 -14.59 12.64 25.22
C PRO A 399 -14.03 13.62 24.18
N LEU A 400 -13.77 13.16 22.94
CA LEU A 400 -13.32 14.06 21.88
C LEU A 400 -14.38 15.12 21.57
N PHE A 401 -15.65 14.71 21.50
CA PHE A 401 -16.75 15.61 21.19
C PHE A 401 -17.04 16.58 22.33
N ILE A 402 -16.91 16.13 23.58
CA ILE A 402 -16.96 16.99 24.77
C ILE A 402 -15.88 18.09 24.69
N ALA A 403 -14.66 17.72 24.29
CA ALA A 403 -13.57 18.69 24.12
C ALA A 403 -13.87 19.72 23.01
N GLU A 404 -14.54 19.32 21.91
CA GLU A 404 -14.96 20.25 20.85
C GLU A 404 -16.06 21.20 21.31
N ILE A 405 -17.07 20.71 22.04
CA ILE A 405 -18.15 21.56 22.57
C ILE A 405 -17.56 22.58 23.55
N PHE A 406 -16.65 22.16 24.42
CA PHE A 406 -15.93 23.06 25.33
C PHE A 406 -15.20 24.18 24.58
N ARG A 407 -14.50 23.85 23.49
CA ARG A 407 -13.81 24.84 22.66
C ARG A 407 -14.79 25.78 21.95
N ASP A 408 -15.91 25.30 21.41
CA ASP A 408 -16.91 26.18 20.78
C ASP A 408 -17.51 27.19 21.78
N LEU A 409 -17.76 26.78 23.02
CA LEU A 409 -18.21 27.68 24.08
C LEU A 409 -17.17 28.76 24.41
N ARG A 410 -15.89 28.40 24.43
CA ARG A 410 -14.77 29.34 24.62
C ARG A 410 -14.71 30.34 23.48
N ASP A 411 -14.72 29.85 22.24
CA ASP A 411 -14.55 30.69 21.05
C ASP A 411 -15.72 31.69 20.90
N LYS A 412 -16.94 31.26 21.26
CA LYS A 412 -18.14 32.13 21.30
C LYS A 412 -18.19 33.03 22.53
N LYS A 413 -17.18 32.99 23.41
CA LYS A 413 -17.11 33.75 24.67
C LYS A 413 -18.31 33.52 25.59
N ILE A 414 -18.87 32.31 25.55
CA ILE A 414 -19.88 31.86 26.51
C ILE A 414 -19.20 31.46 27.83
N ILE A 415 -17.95 30.99 27.74
CA ILE A 415 -17.04 30.81 28.86
C ILE A 415 -15.81 31.71 28.68
N ASP A 416 -15.24 32.21 29.78
CA ASP A 416 -14.02 33.02 29.78
C ASP A 416 -13.12 32.67 30.97
N ARG A 417 -11.84 33.03 30.88
CA ARG A 417 -10.82 32.67 31.88
C ARG A 417 -10.92 33.60 33.10
N VAL A 418 -11.03 33.01 34.28
CA VAL A 418 -11.02 33.72 35.57
C VAL A 418 -9.87 33.20 36.46
N PRO A 419 -9.45 33.94 37.49
CA PRO A 419 -8.48 33.43 38.46
C PRO A 419 -9.01 32.14 39.10
N GLY A 420 -8.39 30.99 38.77
CA GLY A 420 -8.80 29.67 39.26
C GLY A 420 -9.49 28.75 38.25
N GLY A 421 -9.69 29.16 36.99
CA GLY A 421 -10.24 28.26 35.95
C GLY A 421 -11.02 28.99 34.85
N TRP A 422 -11.95 28.30 34.20
CA TRP A 422 -12.93 28.93 33.31
C TRP A 422 -14.18 29.30 34.10
N ALA A 423 -14.92 30.31 33.67
CA ALA A 423 -16.23 30.64 34.23
C ALA A 423 -17.28 30.76 33.12
N PHE A 424 -18.47 30.23 33.39
CA PHE A 424 -19.62 30.39 32.51
C PHE A 424 -20.23 31.78 32.69
N LEU A 425 -20.35 32.53 31.59
CA LEU A 425 -20.64 33.97 31.63
C LEU A 425 -22.14 34.31 31.52
N LEU A 426 -22.98 33.37 31.11
CA LEU A 426 -24.41 33.60 30.91
C LEU A 426 -25.25 33.19 32.13
N ALA A 427 -26.38 33.88 32.33
CA ALA A 427 -27.32 33.59 33.42
C ALA A 427 -28.18 32.34 33.17
N GLU A 428 -28.32 31.92 31.91
CA GLU A 428 -29.03 30.73 31.47
C GLU A 428 -28.25 30.08 30.31
N PHE A 429 -28.40 28.76 30.13
CA PHE A 429 -27.82 28.09 28.97
C PHE A 429 -28.61 28.46 27.71
N PRO A 430 -27.98 28.94 26.62
CA PRO A 430 -28.69 29.43 25.45
C PRO A 430 -29.52 28.32 24.78
N LYS A 431 -30.84 28.51 24.75
CA LYS A 431 -31.81 27.55 24.15
C LYS A 431 -31.70 27.47 22.61
N ASP A 432 -31.26 28.57 21.99
CA ASP A 432 -31.07 28.71 20.54
C ASP A 432 -29.60 28.52 20.14
N HIS A 433 -28.77 27.93 21.00
CA HIS A 433 -27.47 27.42 20.55
C HIS A 433 -27.76 26.24 19.62
N HIS A 434 -28.12 26.55 18.37
CA HIS A 434 -28.32 25.60 17.29
C HIS A 434 -26.99 24.90 17.06
N THR A 435 -26.85 23.76 17.70
CA THR A 435 -25.77 22.86 17.44
C THR A 435 -25.91 22.40 15.99
N PRO A 436 -24.84 22.43 15.18
CA PRO A 436 -24.87 21.85 13.85
C PRO A 436 -25.50 20.45 13.86
N ALA A 437 -26.26 20.15 12.81
CA ALA A 437 -27.12 18.97 12.70
C ALA A 437 -26.39 17.61 12.88
N ASN A 438 -25.05 17.58 12.82
CA ASN A 438 -24.20 16.43 13.14
C ASN A 438 -22.80 16.89 13.62
N ILE A 439 -22.13 16.11 14.45
CA ILE A 439 -20.81 16.42 15.05
C ILE A 439 -19.70 16.60 13.99
N ARG A 440 -19.84 15.95 12.84
CA ARG A 440 -18.97 16.15 11.66
C ARG A 440 -18.94 17.62 11.23
N SER A 441 -20.04 18.37 11.38
CA SER A 441 -20.07 19.79 11.08
C SER A 441 -19.34 20.64 12.12
N LEU A 442 -19.10 20.18 13.36
CA LEU A 442 -18.21 20.88 14.30
C LEU A 442 -16.73 20.76 13.89
N LEU A 443 -16.30 19.57 13.48
CA LEU A 443 -14.94 19.35 12.96
C LEU A 443 -14.71 20.03 11.61
N LEU A 444 -15.72 20.03 10.72
CA LEU A 444 -15.69 20.82 9.48
C LEU A 444 -15.69 22.33 9.77
N ASN A 445 -16.52 22.82 10.70
CA ASN A 445 -16.49 24.23 11.13
C ASN A 445 -15.12 24.64 11.69
N ARG A 446 -14.44 23.75 12.41
CA ARG A 446 -13.09 24.00 12.93
C ARG A 446 -12.09 24.16 11.78
N LEU A 447 -12.19 23.33 10.74
CA LEU A 447 -11.38 23.50 9.54
C LEU A 447 -11.79 24.74 8.74
N ASP A 448 -13.08 25.10 8.70
CA ASP A 448 -13.60 26.28 8.00
C ASP A 448 -13.22 27.61 8.66
N ARG A 449 -12.90 27.60 9.96
CA ARG A 449 -12.36 28.76 10.69
C ARG A 449 -10.88 29.02 10.41
N LEU A 450 -10.14 28.05 9.88
CA LEU A 450 -8.74 28.22 9.50
C LEU A 450 -8.61 29.19 8.32
N SER A 451 -7.49 29.91 8.27
CA SER A 451 -7.11 30.64 7.07
C SER A 451 -7.08 29.73 5.85
N VAL A 452 -7.28 30.31 4.66
CA VAL A 452 -7.24 29.55 3.39
C VAL A 452 -5.91 28.80 3.26
N ASP A 453 -4.80 29.46 3.64
CA ASP A 453 -3.47 28.88 3.61
C ASP A 453 -3.31 27.71 4.59
N ALA A 454 -3.80 27.83 5.83
CA ALA A 454 -3.83 26.74 6.81
C ALA A 454 -4.72 25.57 6.38
N GLY A 455 -5.88 25.85 5.77
CA GLY A 455 -6.75 24.82 5.18
C GLY A 455 -6.07 24.04 4.05
N THR A 456 -5.33 24.74 3.17
CA THR A 456 -4.55 24.12 2.09
C THR A 456 -3.39 23.29 2.64
N VAL A 457 -2.66 23.77 3.65
CA VAL A 457 -1.58 23.01 4.30
C VAL A 457 -2.13 21.77 5.01
N ALA A 458 -3.23 21.87 5.77
CA ALA A 458 -3.86 20.71 6.42
C ALA A 458 -4.30 19.65 5.40
N THR A 459 -4.95 20.08 4.31
CA THR A 459 -5.34 19.20 3.21
C THR A 459 -4.14 18.48 2.60
N ARG A 460 -3.02 19.20 2.41
CA ARG A 460 -1.79 18.59 1.88
C ARG A 460 -1.21 17.55 2.82
N VAL A 461 -1.09 17.88 4.11
CA VAL A 461 -0.62 16.93 5.12
C VAL A 461 -1.53 15.71 5.14
N ALA A 462 -2.84 15.88 4.99
CA ALA A 462 -3.80 14.78 4.99
C ALA A 462 -3.59 13.79 3.83
N GLN A 463 -3.12 14.29 2.68
CA GLN A 463 -2.95 13.54 1.43
C GLN A 463 -1.51 12.98 1.22
N HIS A 464 -0.53 13.31 2.07
CA HIS A 464 0.89 12.93 1.89
C HIS A 464 1.36 11.73 2.77
N GLY A 465 0.44 10.97 3.37
CA GLY A 465 0.75 9.86 4.29
C GLY A 465 0.90 10.31 5.76
N ARG A 466 1.23 9.41 6.70
CA ARG A 466 1.31 9.74 8.15
C ARG A 466 2.45 9.03 8.89
N PRO A 467 3.33 9.68 9.66
CA PRO A 467 3.49 11.11 9.82
C PRO A 467 4.39 11.68 8.70
N VAL A 468 4.13 12.92 8.32
CA VAL A 468 4.78 13.59 7.18
C VAL A 468 6.04 14.33 7.63
N LEU A 469 7.16 14.15 6.94
CA LEU A 469 8.37 14.97 7.16
C LEU A 469 8.12 16.41 6.69
N LEU A 470 8.46 17.41 7.52
CA LEU A 470 8.28 18.84 7.17
C LEU A 470 8.97 19.20 5.85
N ALA A 471 10.18 18.65 5.62
CA ALA A 471 10.95 18.86 4.40
C ALA A 471 10.27 18.31 3.12
N SER A 472 9.31 17.40 3.26
CA SER A 472 8.51 16.88 2.14
C SER A 472 7.38 17.84 1.75
N LEU A 473 6.99 18.77 2.63
CA LEU A 473 5.91 19.73 2.39
C LEU A 473 6.39 21.05 1.75
N THR A 474 7.65 21.44 2.00
CA THR A 474 8.23 22.74 1.57
C THR A 474 8.55 22.85 0.07
N ARG A 475 8.31 21.79 -0.70
CA ARG A 475 8.92 21.63 -2.02
C ARG A 475 7.90 21.88 -3.17
N THR A 476 6.70 22.38 -2.85
CA THR A 476 5.51 22.47 -3.75
C THR A 476 4.99 23.90 -3.95
N GLU A 477 4.81 24.31 -5.20
CA GLU A 477 4.63 25.69 -5.70
C GLU A 477 3.41 26.50 -5.24
N ALA A 478 2.46 25.94 -4.49
CA ALA A 478 1.16 26.61 -4.28
C ALA A 478 0.97 27.32 -2.92
N VAL A 479 1.99 27.43 -2.05
CA VAL A 479 1.99 28.36 -0.90
C VAL A 479 3.40 28.95 -0.78
N PRO A 480 3.61 30.27 -0.87
CA PRO A 480 4.93 30.90 -0.66
C PRO A 480 5.50 30.60 0.74
N ASP A 481 6.82 30.38 0.86
CA ASP A 481 7.49 29.99 2.12
C ASP A 481 7.10 30.85 3.34
N LEU A 482 6.96 32.17 3.14
CA LEU A 482 6.55 33.14 4.17
C LEU A 482 5.13 32.95 4.71
N LEU A 483 4.22 32.38 3.91
CA LEU A 483 2.84 32.05 4.30
C LEU A 483 2.74 30.63 4.85
N PHE A 484 3.63 29.72 4.44
CA PHE A 484 3.68 28.35 4.95
C PHE A 484 4.00 28.30 6.44
N ASP A 485 4.99 29.06 6.93
CA ASP A 485 5.33 29.09 8.36
C ASP A 485 4.19 29.65 9.22
N ARG A 486 3.44 30.63 8.71
CA ARG A 486 2.27 31.19 9.40
C ARG A 486 1.10 30.21 9.42
N ALA A 487 0.80 29.59 8.28
CA ALA A 487 -0.22 28.56 8.16
C ALA A 487 0.09 27.35 9.03
N LEU A 488 1.36 26.93 9.10
CA LEU A 488 1.80 25.84 9.97
C LEU A 488 1.73 26.24 11.44
N SER A 489 2.13 27.46 11.81
CA SER A 489 1.95 27.96 13.18
C SER A 489 0.47 27.94 13.56
N GLU A 490 -0.41 28.44 12.70
CA GLU A 490 -1.87 28.43 12.93
C GLU A 490 -2.39 26.99 13.13
N LEU A 491 -2.00 26.03 12.30
CA LEU A 491 -2.41 24.63 12.44
C LEU A 491 -1.90 23.96 13.73
N LEU A 492 -0.71 24.33 14.19
CA LEU A 492 -0.12 23.84 15.44
C LEU A 492 -0.75 24.53 16.66
N ASP A 493 -0.95 25.85 16.59
CA ASP A 493 -1.55 26.66 17.64
C ASP A 493 -3.03 26.27 17.86
N GLU A 494 -3.74 25.99 16.77
CA GLU A 494 -5.11 25.46 16.79
C GLU A 494 -5.18 23.96 17.09
N ASN A 495 -4.06 23.27 17.39
CA ASN A 495 -4.00 21.82 17.66
C ASN A 495 -4.65 20.94 16.58
N VAL A 496 -4.57 21.34 15.31
CA VAL A 496 -5.00 20.52 14.17
C VAL A 496 -3.88 19.55 13.79
N LEU A 497 -2.64 20.04 13.77
CA LEU A 497 -1.44 19.25 13.60
C LEU A 497 -0.62 19.21 14.89
N ILE A 498 0.18 18.16 15.05
CA ILE A 498 1.14 17.96 16.14
C ILE A 498 2.48 17.47 15.59
N TRP A 499 3.55 17.74 16.33
CA TRP A 499 4.86 17.15 16.05
C TRP A 499 4.96 15.76 16.68
N THR A 500 5.43 14.78 15.93
CA THR A 500 5.85 13.47 16.44
C THR A 500 7.27 13.53 16.99
N GLU A 501 7.65 12.52 17.77
CA GLU A 501 8.99 12.41 18.40
C GLU A 501 10.13 12.45 17.36
N ASP A 502 9.87 11.99 16.14
CA ASP A 502 10.82 11.96 15.01
C ASP A 502 10.84 13.26 14.17
N SER A 503 10.34 14.38 14.71
CA SER A 503 10.25 15.68 13.99
C SER A 503 9.44 15.59 12.68
N ARG A 504 8.35 14.81 12.70
CA ARG A 504 7.36 14.74 11.62
C ARG A 504 6.04 15.36 12.07
N LEU A 505 5.20 15.75 11.14
CA LEU A 505 3.87 16.30 11.39
C LEU A 505 2.80 15.20 11.24
N ASP A 506 1.91 15.10 12.21
CA ASP A 506 0.68 14.29 12.11
C ASP A 506 -0.53 15.12 12.54
N PHE A 507 -1.73 14.65 12.20
CA PHE A 507 -2.95 15.19 12.75
C PHE A 507 -3.07 14.83 14.22
N SER A 508 -3.56 15.77 15.02
CA SER A 508 -3.85 15.49 16.43
C SER A 508 -4.92 14.42 16.61
N HIS A 509 -5.80 14.22 15.62
CA HIS A 509 -6.80 13.16 15.61
C HIS A 509 -7.22 12.71 14.18
N ASP A 510 -7.59 11.43 14.02
CA ASP A 510 -8.05 10.83 12.76
C ASP A 510 -9.22 11.55 12.11
N LEU A 511 -10.26 11.84 12.89
CA LEU A 511 -11.44 12.56 12.41
C LEU A 511 -11.14 13.97 11.84
N LEU A 512 -10.06 14.64 12.28
CA LEU A 512 -9.65 15.93 11.70
C LEU A 512 -8.99 15.75 10.34
N ARG A 513 -8.22 14.67 10.16
CA ARG A 513 -7.67 14.31 8.85
C ARG A 513 -8.79 13.93 7.89
N GLU A 514 -9.72 13.08 8.32
CA GLU A 514 -10.88 12.68 7.51
C GLU A 514 -11.70 13.90 7.11
N ALA A 515 -11.93 14.84 8.03
CA ALA A 515 -12.60 16.10 7.72
C ALA A 515 -11.80 16.97 6.74
N ALA A 516 -10.47 17.04 6.85
CA ALA A 516 -9.61 17.77 5.91
C ALA A 516 -9.57 17.13 4.51
N LEU A 517 -9.52 15.80 4.42
CA LEU A 517 -9.64 15.06 3.16
C LEU A 517 -11.00 15.32 2.51
N HIS A 518 -12.07 15.27 3.29
CA HIS A 518 -13.42 15.50 2.79
C HIS A 518 -13.63 16.96 2.33
N ARG A 519 -13.03 17.93 3.03
CA ARG A 519 -13.02 19.35 2.63
C ARG A 519 -12.31 19.54 1.28
N SER A 520 -11.24 18.78 1.03
CA SER A 520 -10.55 18.81 -0.27
C SER A 520 -11.42 18.32 -1.41
N ALA A 521 -12.25 17.30 -1.16
CA ALA A 521 -13.20 16.78 -2.14
C ALA A 521 -14.36 17.75 -2.40
N SER A 522 -14.67 18.65 -1.46
CA SER A 522 -15.72 19.67 -1.61
C SER A 522 -15.24 21.06 -2.05
N SER A 523 -13.94 21.40 -1.89
CA SER A 523 -13.40 22.74 -2.18
C SER A 523 -12.40 22.82 -3.35
N TYR A 524 -12.01 21.70 -3.96
CA TYR A 524 -11.18 21.74 -5.18
C TYR A 524 -11.89 21.00 -6.32
N GLY A 525 -12.45 21.78 -7.25
CA GLY A 525 -12.63 21.33 -8.63
C GLY A 525 -11.26 20.97 -9.25
N PRO A 526 -11.25 20.26 -10.38
CA PRO A 526 -10.08 19.55 -10.90
C PRO A 526 -9.00 20.55 -11.32
N LYS A 527 -8.05 20.85 -10.43
CA LYS A 527 -6.80 21.54 -10.76
C LYS A 527 -5.84 21.50 -9.57
N ILE A 528 -4.62 21.08 -9.86
CA ILE A 528 -3.39 21.18 -9.06
C ILE A 528 -3.13 20.00 -8.11
N ARG A 529 -2.45 18.96 -8.65
CA ARG A 529 -1.54 18.08 -7.88
C ARG A 529 -0.56 17.32 -8.79
N SER A 530 0.35 18.04 -9.43
CA SER A 530 1.60 17.45 -9.93
C SER A 530 2.75 18.41 -9.65
N ARG A 531 3.46 18.13 -8.56
CA ARG A 531 4.87 18.46 -8.36
C ARG A 531 5.20 17.91 -6.98
N LEU A 532 5.92 16.80 -6.93
CA LEU A 532 7.04 16.54 -6.01
C LEU A 532 7.44 15.07 -6.02
N ALA A 533 8.35 14.77 -6.95
CA ALA A 533 9.62 14.05 -6.81
C ALA A 533 9.66 12.76 -5.93
N PRO A 534 10.37 11.69 -6.36
CA PRO A 534 11.83 11.78 -6.34
C PRO A 534 12.58 11.04 -7.46
N LYS A 535 13.67 11.67 -7.92
CA LYS A 535 14.85 11.01 -8.48
C LYS A 535 15.71 10.49 -7.33
N ALA A 536 16.03 9.20 -7.30
CA ALA A 536 17.29 8.65 -6.76
C ALA A 536 17.45 7.14 -7.11
N LEU A 537 18.28 6.88 -8.13
CA LEU A 537 19.33 5.84 -8.21
C LEU A 537 19.03 4.34 -7.93
N ILE A 538 19.00 3.56 -9.02
CA ILE A 538 19.62 2.22 -9.25
C ILE A 538 21.15 2.44 -9.46
N PRO A 539 22.17 1.51 -9.30
CA PRO A 539 22.18 0.03 -9.52
C PRO A 539 23.12 -0.87 -8.64
N PHE A 540 22.96 -2.20 -8.78
CA PHE A 540 23.96 -3.27 -9.13
C PHE A 540 23.23 -4.63 -8.96
N ALA A 541 23.38 -5.71 -9.74
CA ALA A 541 24.32 -6.10 -10.78
C ALA A 541 23.67 -7.20 -11.66
N ALA A 542 24.06 -7.23 -12.93
CA ALA A 542 23.98 -8.40 -13.79
C ALA A 542 25.02 -9.46 -13.40
N ILE A 543 24.90 -10.65 -14.00
CA ILE A 543 25.87 -11.78 -14.11
C ILE A 543 25.55 -12.97 -13.18
N LEU A 544 24.77 -13.95 -13.68
CA LEU A 544 25.15 -15.39 -13.76
C LEU A 544 23.98 -16.26 -14.30
N ILE A 545 23.78 -16.30 -15.63
CA ILE A 545 23.16 -17.47 -16.28
C ILE A 545 23.97 -17.77 -17.53
N GLY A 546 24.73 -18.85 -17.46
CA GLY A 546 25.60 -19.30 -18.53
C GLY A 546 26.39 -20.51 -18.09
N ALA A 547 25.72 -21.64 -17.89
CA ALA A 547 26.33 -22.96 -18.04
C ALA A 547 25.29 -24.07 -17.86
N LEU A 548 25.12 -24.84 -18.94
CA LEU A 548 24.74 -26.26 -18.95
C LEU A 548 23.24 -26.59 -19.00
N ALA A 549 22.66 -26.30 -20.16
CA ALA A 549 22.09 -27.41 -20.92
C ALA A 549 23.23 -28.37 -21.30
N LEU A 550 23.15 -29.65 -20.89
CA LEU A 550 23.51 -30.85 -21.67
C LEU A 550 23.53 -32.11 -20.78
N TRP A 551 22.82 -33.14 -21.27
CA TRP A 551 22.66 -34.55 -20.81
C TRP A 551 21.46 -34.78 -19.87
N GLY A 552 20.51 -35.68 -20.12
CA GLY A 552 20.38 -36.70 -21.17
C GLY A 552 18.98 -37.32 -21.12
N SER A 553 18.57 -37.85 -22.27
CA SER A 553 17.30 -38.51 -22.62
C SER A 553 16.93 -39.74 -21.77
N GLY A 554 15.61 -39.98 -21.58
CA GLY A 554 15.06 -41.30 -21.87
C GLY A 554 13.72 -41.76 -21.26
N TRP A 555 12.76 -42.02 -22.18
CA TRP A 555 11.81 -43.16 -22.27
C TRP A 555 10.47 -43.21 -21.50
N PHE A 556 9.49 -43.77 -22.24
CA PHE A 556 8.03 -43.92 -22.07
C PHE A 556 7.59 -45.00 -21.06
N GLU A 557 6.29 -44.91 -20.69
CA GLU A 557 5.28 -45.93 -20.29
C GLU A 557 4.59 -45.52 -18.97
N SER A 558 3.27 -45.25 -18.92
CA SER A 558 2.20 -46.21 -19.12
C SER A 558 0.81 -45.53 -19.13
N ALA A 559 -0.12 -46.07 -19.91
CA ALA A 559 -1.57 -46.04 -19.69
C ALA A 559 -1.99 -47.49 -19.39
N PRO A 560 -3.08 -47.81 -18.64
CA PRO A 560 -4.43 -47.68 -19.23
C PRO A 560 -5.67 -47.61 -18.26
N ILE A 561 -6.86 -47.39 -18.87
CA ILE A 561 -8.26 -47.79 -18.51
C ILE A 561 -9.12 -46.90 -17.54
N SER A 562 -10.39 -46.67 -17.96
CA SER A 562 -11.58 -46.06 -17.29
C SER A 562 -12.61 -47.17 -16.89
N PRO A 563 -13.74 -47.02 -16.10
CA PRO A 563 -14.61 -45.83 -15.83
C PRO A 563 -15.43 -45.77 -14.46
N LEU A 564 -16.45 -44.85 -14.30
CA LEU A 564 -17.42 -44.52 -13.16
C LEU A 564 -17.46 -43.16 -12.31
N TYR A 565 -17.33 -41.94 -12.86
CA TYR A 565 -17.58 -40.64 -12.20
C TYR A 565 -18.14 -39.68 -13.25
N GLY A 566 -19.13 -38.87 -12.84
CA GLY A 566 -19.78 -37.85 -13.64
C GLY A 566 -18.76 -36.96 -14.34
N GLY A 567 -18.82 -36.93 -15.67
CA GLY A 567 -17.84 -36.25 -16.50
C GLY A 567 -17.80 -34.74 -16.20
N GLY A 568 -16.63 -34.26 -15.81
CA GLY A 568 -16.38 -32.85 -15.57
C GLY A 568 -14.89 -32.57 -15.41
N THR A 569 -14.51 -31.30 -15.45
CA THR A 569 -13.16 -30.84 -15.16
C THR A 569 -13.21 -29.89 -13.98
N ILE A 570 -12.47 -30.19 -12.92
CA ILE A 570 -12.26 -29.24 -11.83
C ILE A 570 -11.14 -28.30 -12.26
N VAL A 571 -11.39 -27.00 -12.15
CA VAL A 571 -10.42 -25.97 -12.50
C VAL A 571 -9.98 -25.24 -11.24
N PHE A 572 -8.68 -25.16 -11.02
CA PHE A 572 -8.07 -24.32 -10.00
C PHE A 572 -7.36 -23.14 -10.67
N GLY A 573 -7.46 -21.95 -10.06
CA GLY A 573 -6.53 -20.87 -10.35
C GLY A 573 -5.12 -21.27 -9.94
N VAL A 574 -4.10 -20.62 -10.49
CA VAL A 574 -2.72 -20.72 -10.01
C VAL A 574 -2.08 -19.36 -10.19
N ASP A 575 -1.31 -18.90 -9.20
CA ASP A 575 -0.53 -17.66 -9.29
C ASP A 575 0.22 -17.60 -10.64
N ASN A 576 0.14 -16.46 -11.33
CA ASN A 576 0.64 -16.21 -12.70
C ASN A 576 -0.32 -16.59 -13.85
N GLY A 577 -1.64 -16.52 -13.65
CA GLY A 577 -2.61 -16.67 -14.75
C GLY A 577 -2.55 -18.04 -15.45
N ARG A 578 -2.36 -19.12 -14.68
CA ARG A 578 -2.45 -20.49 -15.19
C ARG A 578 -3.66 -21.19 -14.59
N GLN A 579 -4.27 -22.10 -15.33
CA GLN A 579 -5.32 -22.97 -14.80
C GLN A 579 -4.80 -24.39 -14.68
N LEU A 580 -4.95 -24.95 -13.48
CA LEU A 580 -4.80 -26.38 -13.26
C LEU A 580 -6.15 -27.04 -13.51
N ARG A 581 -6.21 -27.88 -14.54
CA ARG A 581 -7.39 -28.67 -14.89
C ARG A 581 -7.21 -30.09 -14.39
N VAL A 582 -8.15 -30.54 -13.57
CA VAL A 582 -8.24 -31.91 -13.06
C VAL A 582 -9.46 -32.55 -13.70
N PRO A 583 -9.29 -33.36 -14.76
CA PRO A 583 -10.37 -34.11 -15.35
C PRO A 583 -10.84 -35.16 -14.34
N VAL A 584 -12.12 -35.12 -14.01
CA VAL A 584 -12.74 -36.12 -13.15
C VAL A 584 -13.15 -37.27 -14.06
N THR A 585 -12.20 -38.16 -14.30
CA THR A 585 -12.45 -39.41 -15.00
C THR A 585 -13.05 -40.42 -14.06
N SER A 586 -13.59 -41.45 -14.67
CA SER A 586 -14.65 -42.20 -14.07
C SER A 586 -14.12 -43.37 -13.19
N GLU A 587 -12.85 -43.73 -13.32
CA GLU A 587 -12.12 -44.52 -12.31
C GLU A 587 -10.97 -43.63 -11.78
N PRO A 588 -10.60 -43.67 -10.49
CA PRO A 588 -9.41 -42.98 -10.02
C PRO A 588 -8.19 -43.79 -10.51
N PRO A 589 -7.41 -43.31 -11.50
CA PRO A 589 -6.13 -43.94 -11.77
C PRO A 589 -5.26 -43.67 -10.53
N GLY A 590 -4.21 -44.45 -10.32
CA GLY A 590 -3.26 -44.20 -9.23
C GLY A 590 -2.66 -42.78 -9.22
N GLU A 591 -2.88 -41.98 -10.26
CA GLU A 591 -2.55 -40.56 -10.35
C GLU A 591 -3.63 -39.81 -11.17
N TRP A 592 -4.24 -38.77 -10.59
CA TRP A 592 -5.12 -37.85 -11.32
C TRP A 592 -4.33 -37.12 -12.42
N ALA A 593 -4.86 -37.08 -13.65
CA ALA A 593 -4.18 -36.44 -14.78
C ALA A 593 -4.24 -34.90 -14.67
N MET A 594 -3.22 -34.29 -14.07
CA MET A 594 -3.14 -32.83 -13.94
C MET A 594 -2.64 -32.16 -15.22
N GLY A 595 -3.45 -31.28 -15.81
CA GLY A 595 -3.07 -30.45 -16.94
C GLY A 595 -2.88 -28.98 -16.52
N ILE A 596 -1.73 -28.38 -16.84
CA ILE A 596 -1.52 -26.94 -16.71
C ILE A 596 -1.70 -26.32 -18.09
N GLN A 597 -2.71 -25.48 -18.27
CA GLN A 597 -2.86 -24.67 -19.47
C GLN A 597 -2.55 -23.20 -19.14
N PRO A 598 -1.78 -22.48 -19.98
CA PRO A 598 -1.69 -21.03 -19.85
C PRO A 598 -3.10 -20.46 -20.02
N GLN A 599 -3.55 -19.61 -19.08
CA GLN A 599 -4.76 -18.86 -19.38
C GLN A 599 -4.48 -17.93 -20.57
N PRO A 600 -5.51 -17.60 -21.37
CA PRO A 600 -5.52 -16.29 -22.00
C PRO A 600 -5.40 -15.26 -20.86
N SER A 601 -4.21 -14.68 -20.68
CA SER A 601 -3.92 -13.77 -19.58
C SER A 601 -4.94 -12.64 -19.55
N ARG A 602 -5.59 -12.39 -18.40
CA ARG A 602 -5.78 -11.00 -17.92
C ARG A 602 -6.34 -10.77 -16.50
N PHE A 603 -6.81 -11.76 -15.73
CA PHE A 603 -7.25 -11.46 -14.35
C PHE A 603 -7.00 -12.60 -13.35
N ASP A 604 -6.39 -12.27 -12.21
CA ASP A 604 -6.11 -13.22 -11.11
C ASP A 604 -7.30 -13.47 -10.16
N VAL A 605 -8.51 -12.89 -10.38
CA VAL A 605 -9.64 -13.12 -9.46
C VAL A 605 -11.02 -13.00 -10.14
N GLY A 606 -11.44 -13.98 -10.95
CA GLY A 606 -12.88 -14.15 -11.25
C GLY A 606 -13.55 -14.87 -10.07
N PHE A 607 -14.63 -14.32 -9.50
CA PHE A 607 -15.27 -14.98 -8.34
C PHE A 607 -15.97 -16.28 -8.75
N GLN A 608 -16.59 -16.32 -9.93
CA GLN A 608 -17.34 -17.47 -10.45
C GLN A 608 -17.36 -17.48 -11.99
N THR A 609 -17.37 -18.66 -12.60
CA THR A 609 -17.55 -18.88 -14.05
C THR A 609 -18.86 -19.61 -14.29
N TYR A 610 -19.62 -19.22 -15.32
CA TYR A 610 -20.91 -19.82 -15.63
C TYR A 610 -21.03 -20.04 -17.12
N ARG A 611 -21.64 -21.16 -17.52
CA ARG A 611 -21.95 -21.40 -18.93
C ARG A 611 -23.41 -21.05 -19.19
N GLY A 612 -23.64 -20.08 -20.08
CA GLY A 612 -24.97 -19.68 -20.51
C GLY A 612 -25.68 -20.78 -21.34
N PRO A 613 -27.00 -20.64 -21.58
CA PRO A 613 -27.82 -21.58 -22.35
C PRO A 613 -27.30 -21.86 -23.76
N ASP A 614 -26.59 -20.88 -24.34
CA ASP A 614 -26.02 -20.93 -25.69
C ASP A 614 -24.61 -21.56 -25.73
N GLY A 615 -24.10 -22.02 -24.58
CA GLY A 615 -22.79 -22.68 -24.45
C GLY A 615 -21.63 -21.71 -24.19
N GLU A 616 -21.86 -20.40 -24.22
CA GLU A 616 -20.84 -19.39 -23.92
C GLU A 616 -20.50 -19.32 -22.43
N GLU A 617 -19.20 -19.26 -22.10
CA GLU A 617 -18.72 -19.06 -20.73
C GLU A 617 -18.72 -17.58 -20.38
N LEU A 618 -19.53 -17.22 -19.39
CA LEU A 618 -19.62 -15.91 -18.78
C LEU A 618 -18.76 -15.85 -17.52
N TRP A 619 -18.03 -14.75 -17.39
CA TRP A 619 -17.09 -14.50 -16.31
C TRP A 619 -17.60 -13.32 -15.49
N PHE A 620 -17.54 -13.39 -14.16
CA PHE A 620 -17.96 -12.27 -13.32
C PHE A 620 -16.85 -11.83 -12.37
N HIS A 621 -16.73 -10.50 -12.22
CA HIS A 621 -15.74 -9.85 -11.38
C HIS A 621 -16.35 -8.68 -10.61
N SER A 622 -15.98 -8.54 -9.33
CA SER A 622 -16.34 -7.38 -8.52
C SER A 622 -15.26 -6.31 -8.67
N LEU A 623 -15.56 -5.24 -9.39
CA LEU A 623 -14.66 -4.12 -9.62
C LEU A 623 -14.64 -3.20 -8.40
N ASN A 624 -13.48 -3.00 -7.77
CA ASN A 624 -13.29 -1.92 -6.81
C ASN A 624 -12.89 -0.63 -7.55
N ARG A 625 -13.84 0.29 -7.78
CA ARG A 625 -13.62 1.60 -8.43
C ARG A 625 -13.91 2.77 -7.46
N PRO A 626 -13.45 4.00 -7.74
CA PRO A 626 -13.83 5.18 -6.97
C PRO A 626 -15.34 5.43 -7.09
N GLY A 627 -16.06 5.17 -6.00
CA GLY A 627 -17.53 5.04 -5.98
C GLY A 627 -17.96 3.58 -5.94
N GLY A 628 -17.58 2.83 -4.91
CA GLY A 628 -18.08 1.49 -4.55
C GLY A 628 -17.75 0.30 -5.46
N PRO A 629 -18.01 -0.94 -4.98
CA PRO A 629 -17.87 -2.14 -5.79
C PRO A 629 -19.00 -2.24 -6.83
N ALA A 630 -18.62 -2.48 -8.08
CA ALA A 630 -19.54 -2.76 -9.19
C ALA A 630 -19.38 -4.22 -9.64
N ILE A 631 -20.48 -4.92 -9.90
CA ILE A 631 -20.43 -6.28 -10.47
C ILE A 631 -20.32 -6.14 -11.99
N ALA A 632 -19.26 -6.70 -12.58
CA ALA A 632 -19.04 -6.69 -14.02
C ALA A 632 -18.96 -8.11 -14.58
N ARG A 633 -19.51 -8.28 -15.78
CA ARG A 633 -19.33 -9.45 -16.64
C ARG A 633 -18.07 -9.24 -17.47
N LEU A 634 -17.19 -10.22 -17.59
CA LEU A 634 -16.06 -10.18 -18.51
C LEU A 634 -16.45 -10.89 -19.81
N ASP A 635 -16.17 -10.27 -20.94
CA ASP A 635 -16.27 -10.92 -22.24
C ASP A 635 -15.10 -11.91 -22.46
N SER A 636 -15.08 -12.61 -23.59
CA SER A 636 -14.01 -13.55 -23.95
C SER A 636 -12.62 -12.89 -24.14
N ALA A 637 -12.57 -11.55 -24.26
CA ALA A 637 -11.34 -10.76 -24.32
C ALA A 637 -10.92 -10.19 -22.95
N GLY A 638 -11.73 -10.44 -21.91
CA GLY A 638 -11.51 -9.98 -20.55
C GLY A 638 -11.96 -8.53 -20.29
N SER A 639 -12.71 -7.90 -21.19
CA SER A 639 -13.21 -6.55 -20.96
C SER A 639 -14.32 -6.58 -19.91
N PRO A 640 -14.21 -5.82 -18.80
CA PRO A 640 -15.28 -5.78 -17.80
C PRO A 640 -16.43 -4.88 -18.28
N GLU A 641 -17.54 -5.50 -18.62
CA GLU A 641 -18.84 -4.89 -18.87
C GLU A 641 -19.60 -4.76 -17.54
N PRO A 642 -19.85 -3.55 -17.00
CA PRO A 642 -20.55 -3.39 -15.73
C PRO A 642 -22.02 -3.82 -15.87
N VAL A 643 -22.41 -4.81 -15.07
CA VAL A 643 -23.79 -5.31 -14.96
C VAL A 643 -24.55 -4.55 -13.88
N ILE A 644 -23.91 -4.28 -12.74
CA ILE A 644 -24.45 -3.40 -11.71
C ILE A 644 -23.49 -2.24 -11.46
N GLY A 645 -23.92 -1.03 -11.83
CA GLY A 645 -23.12 0.19 -11.78
C GLY A 645 -23.45 1.17 -10.64
N ASP A 646 -24.05 0.71 -9.54
CA ASP A 646 -24.36 1.60 -8.40
C ASP A 646 -23.17 1.65 -7.43
N PRO A 647 -22.69 2.84 -7.03
CA PRO A 647 -21.43 3.03 -6.30
C PRO A 647 -21.42 2.65 -4.81
N ARG A 648 -22.21 1.65 -4.39
CA ARG A 648 -22.41 1.26 -2.98
C ARG A 648 -21.93 -0.15 -2.71
N ASP A 649 -21.68 -0.49 -1.43
CA ASP A 649 -21.14 -1.80 -1.06
C ASP A 649 -22.08 -2.93 -1.54
N GLN A 650 -21.58 -3.69 -2.51
CA GLN A 650 -22.28 -4.69 -3.27
C GLN A 650 -21.37 -5.89 -3.43
N THR A 651 -21.92 -7.07 -3.14
CA THR A 651 -21.17 -8.32 -3.21
C THR A 651 -21.96 -9.34 -4.00
N LEU A 652 -21.39 -9.82 -5.11
CA LEU A 652 -21.93 -10.95 -5.84
C LEU A 652 -22.01 -12.18 -4.92
N ARG A 653 -23.13 -12.88 -4.91
CA ARG A 653 -23.35 -14.09 -4.12
C ARG A 653 -23.45 -15.34 -4.99
N ASP A 654 -24.16 -15.24 -6.11
CA ASP A 654 -24.34 -16.35 -7.05
C ASP A 654 -24.88 -15.84 -8.41
N VAL A 655 -24.88 -16.69 -9.42
CA VAL A 655 -25.50 -16.45 -10.74
C VAL A 655 -26.45 -17.58 -11.05
N SER A 656 -27.60 -17.26 -11.65
CA SER A 656 -28.61 -18.25 -12.00
C SER A 656 -28.01 -19.34 -12.91
N PRO A 657 -28.49 -20.60 -12.85
CA PRO A 657 -28.04 -21.66 -13.75
C PRO A 657 -28.23 -21.34 -15.23
N SER A 658 -29.21 -20.50 -15.55
CA SER A 658 -29.47 -19.98 -16.90
C SER A 658 -28.52 -18.86 -17.34
N GLY A 659 -27.60 -18.43 -16.48
CA GLY A 659 -26.69 -17.31 -16.74
C GLY A 659 -27.38 -15.97 -17.01
N SER A 660 -28.68 -15.81 -16.71
CA SER A 660 -29.46 -14.62 -17.08
C SER A 660 -29.72 -13.66 -15.91
N GLN A 661 -29.58 -14.15 -14.67
CA GLN A 661 -29.80 -13.38 -13.45
C GLN A 661 -28.63 -13.53 -12.49
N ILE A 662 -28.40 -12.51 -11.67
CA ILE A 662 -27.38 -12.47 -10.63
C ILE A 662 -28.01 -12.23 -9.26
N LEU A 663 -27.48 -12.90 -8.25
CA LEU A 663 -27.83 -12.73 -6.85
C LEU A 663 -26.70 -11.96 -6.15
N PHE A 664 -27.04 -10.87 -5.48
CA PHE A 664 -26.05 -10.01 -4.83
C PHE A 664 -26.61 -9.40 -3.55
N THR A 665 -25.72 -9.03 -2.64
CA THR A 665 -26.07 -8.23 -1.46
C THR A 665 -25.77 -6.76 -1.71
N SER A 666 -26.59 -5.85 -1.18
CA SER A 666 -26.40 -4.39 -1.26
C SER A 666 -26.79 -3.70 0.05
N GLU A 667 -26.17 -2.58 0.42
CA GLU A 667 -26.56 -1.80 1.60
C GLU A 667 -27.68 -0.78 1.32
N ASP A 668 -28.59 -0.60 2.29
CA ASP A 668 -29.58 0.50 2.30
C ASP A 668 -29.03 1.70 3.09
N VAL A 669 -29.09 2.89 2.50
CA VAL A 669 -28.46 4.12 3.05
C VAL A 669 -29.47 4.99 3.80
N GLU A 670 -30.76 4.69 3.70
CA GLU A 670 -31.82 5.44 4.37
C GLU A 670 -32.09 4.95 5.81
N ILE A 671 -31.45 3.85 6.22
CA ILE A 671 -31.62 3.22 7.53
C ILE A 671 -30.26 3.27 8.26
N GLU A 672 -30.21 3.84 9.47
CA GLU A 672 -28.97 4.03 10.26
C GLU A 672 -28.28 2.73 10.72
N GLU A 673 -28.89 1.57 10.49
CA GLU A 673 -28.35 0.25 10.80
C GLU A 673 -28.08 -0.51 9.50
N PHE A 674 -26.86 -1.03 9.33
CA PHE A 674 -26.34 -1.81 8.19
C PHE A 674 -27.29 -2.92 7.70
N ALA A 675 -28.32 -2.57 6.94
CA ALA A 675 -29.26 -3.52 6.36
C ALA A 675 -28.65 -4.10 5.08
N HIS A 676 -28.11 -5.33 5.16
CA HIS A 676 -27.64 -6.07 4.00
C HIS A 676 -28.83 -6.65 3.23
N LEU A 677 -29.31 -5.92 2.23
CA LEU A 677 -30.40 -6.37 1.36
C LEU A 677 -29.92 -7.49 0.43
N LEU A 678 -30.66 -8.59 0.34
CA LEU A 678 -30.48 -9.61 -0.70
C LEU A 678 -31.32 -9.25 -1.91
N ARG A 679 -30.67 -9.05 -3.05
CA ARG A 679 -31.34 -8.67 -4.30
C ARG A 679 -30.97 -9.62 -5.42
N MET A 680 -31.90 -9.78 -6.34
CA MET A 680 -31.71 -10.48 -7.59
C MET A 680 -31.94 -9.50 -8.74
N ALA A 681 -31.09 -9.56 -9.77
CA ALA A 681 -31.23 -8.72 -10.95
C ALA A 681 -30.95 -9.48 -12.23
N ASP A 682 -31.62 -9.07 -13.32
CA ASP A 682 -31.30 -9.52 -14.67
C ASP A 682 -29.95 -8.93 -15.12
N LEU A 683 -29.21 -9.61 -16.00
CA LEU A 683 -27.88 -9.19 -16.45
C LEU A 683 -27.82 -7.85 -17.20
N ASP A 684 -28.94 -7.37 -17.74
CA ASP A 684 -29.03 -6.04 -18.35
C ASP A 684 -29.38 -4.94 -17.32
N GLY A 685 -29.52 -5.32 -16.04
CA GLY A 685 -29.86 -4.45 -14.93
C GLY A 685 -31.30 -3.96 -14.91
N SER A 686 -32.16 -4.43 -15.84
CA SER A 686 -33.49 -3.88 -16.10
C SER A 686 -34.53 -4.22 -15.03
N ASN A 687 -34.41 -5.38 -14.38
CA ASN A 687 -35.32 -5.84 -13.33
C ASN A 687 -34.57 -6.15 -12.04
N ARG A 688 -34.93 -5.49 -10.93
CA ARG A 688 -34.29 -5.69 -9.60
C ARG A 688 -35.34 -6.08 -8.58
N THR A 689 -35.24 -7.29 -8.05
CA THR A 689 -36.15 -7.81 -7.04
C THR A 689 -35.45 -7.86 -5.69
N LEU A 690 -36.05 -7.26 -4.66
CA LEU A 690 -35.62 -7.44 -3.28
C LEU A 690 -36.16 -8.79 -2.78
N LEU A 691 -35.27 -9.71 -2.45
CA LEU A 691 -35.63 -11.05 -1.96
C LEU A 691 -35.72 -11.08 -0.43
N LEU A 692 -34.81 -10.38 0.25
CA LEU A 692 -34.77 -10.38 1.72
C LEU A 692 -34.16 -9.08 2.25
N GLN A 693 -34.75 -8.54 3.30
CA GLN A 693 -34.20 -7.47 4.12
C GLN A 693 -34.05 -7.98 5.55
N PRO A 694 -32.93 -8.65 5.87
CA PRO A 694 -32.68 -9.15 7.21
C PRO A 694 -32.21 -8.02 8.14
N SER A 695 -32.55 -8.13 9.42
CA SER A 695 -32.04 -7.24 10.49
C SER A 695 -30.59 -7.53 10.89
N VAL A 696 -29.97 -8.54 10.28
CA VAL A 696 -28.67 -9.11 10.62
C VAL A 696 -27.97 -9.56 9.32
N PRO A 697 -26.64 -9.63 9.28
CA PRO A 697 -25.92 -9.92 8.03
C PRO A 697 -26.19 -11.31 7.44
N ILE A 698 -26.12 -11.39 6.12
CA ILE A 698 -26.20 -12.65 5.36
C ILE A 698 -24.81 -13.30 5.34
N ALA A 699 -24.71 -14.53 5.85
CA ALA A 699 -23.48 -15.32 5.81
C ALA A 699 -23.17 -15.76 4.38
N THR A 700 -24.12 -16.41 3.72
CA THR A 700 -24.01 -16.94 2.36
C THR A 700 -25.39 -17.03 1.70
N ALA A 701 -25.45 -17.04 0.36
CA ALA A 701 -26.67 -17.29 -0.38
C ALA A 701 -26.36 -17.98 -1.72
N ARG A 702 -27.22 -18.92 -2.14
CA ARG A 702 -27.06 -19.73 -3.36
C ARG A 702 -28.40 -19.98 -4.05
N ILE A 703 -28.43 -19.87 -5.36
CA ILE A 703 -29.58 -20.19 -6.22
C ILE A 703 -29.60 -21.70 -6.45
N SER A 704 -30.79 -22.30 -6.44
CA SER A 704 -30.95 -23.74 -6.70
C SER A 704 -30.59 -24.10 -8.16
N PRO A 705 -30.20 -25.35 -8.45
CA PRO A 705 -29.80 -25.76 -9.81
C PRO A 705 -30.92 -25.69 -10.86
N ASP A 706 -32.18 -25.74 -10.44
CA ASP A 706 -33.37 -25.51 -11.26
C ASP A 706 -33.69 -24.01 -11.44
N GLY A 707 -33.04 -23.13 -10.66
CA GLY A 707 -33.18 -21.68 -10.73
C GLY A 707 -34.44 -21.11 -10.08
N ASP A 708 -35.21 -21.90 -9.33
CA ASP A 708 -36.52 -21.47 -8.80
C ASP A 708 -36.54 -21.09 -7.31
N ARG A 709 -35.45 -21.40 -6.59
CA ARG A 709 -35.29 -21.22 -5.14
C ARG A 709 -33.94 -20.59 -4.82
N VAL A 710 -33.86 -19.98 -3.64
CA VAL A 710 -32.64 -19.40 -3.09
C VAL A 710 -32.47 -19.89 -1.65
N ALA A 711 -31.36 -20.56 -1.37
CA ALA A 711 -30.94 -20.89 -0.02
C ALA A 711 -30.14 -19.71 0.55
N VAL A 712 -30.46 -19.29 1.78
CA VAL A 712 -29.86 -18.12 2.43
C VAL A 712 -29.47 -18.47 3.86
N GLY A 713 -28.19 -18.32 4.19
CA GLY A 713 -27.69 -18.38 5.57
C GLY A 713 -27.75 -16.99 6.22
N ILE A 714 -28.59 -16.83 7.23
CA ILE A 714 -28.79 -15.56 7.95
C ILE A 714 -28.09 -15.67 9.31
N ARG A 715 -27.21 -14.72 9.63
CA ARG A 715 -26.43 -14.79 10.88
C ARG A 715 -27.29 -14.49 12.11
N GLY A 716 -27.11 -15.25 13.20
CA GLY A 716 -27.85 -15.05 14.45
C GLY A 716 -27.19 -15.70 15.67
N GLU A 717 -27.90 -15.80 16.80
CA GLU A 717 -27.45 -16.63 17.93
C GLU A 717 -27.32 -18.11 17.53
N ALA A 718 -28.22 -18.55 16.65
CA ALA A 718 -28.10 -19.73 15.80
C ALA A 718 -28.34 -19.26 14.36
N ASP A 719 -27.42 -19.58 13.45
CA ASP A 719 -27.58 -19.17 12.07
C ASP A 719 -28.78 -19.89 11.46
N THR A 720 -29.56 -19.16 10.68
CA THR A 720 -30.77 -19.71 10.06
C THR A 720 -30.49 -19.99 8.60
N LEU A 721 -30.62 -21.25 8.19
CA LEU A 721 -30.80 -21.63 6.80
C LEU A 721 -32.24 -21.35 6.41
N ALA A 722 -32.49 -20.39 5.53
CA ALA A 722 -33.81 -20.07 4.99
C ALA A 722 -33.87 -20.41 3.50
N ILE A 723 -34.96 -21.03 3.07
CA ILE A 723 -35.25 -21.25 1.65
C ILE A 723 -36.29 -20.21 1.21
N LEU A 724 -35.95 -19.45 0.17
CA LEU A 724 -36.80 -18.43 -0.43
C LEU A 724 -37.20 -18.88 -1.84
N ASN A 725 -38.40 -18.52 -2.28
CA ASN A 725 -38.72 -18.53 -3.71
C ASN A 725 -38.21 -17.24 -4.39
N LEU A 726 -38.29 -17.17 -5.72
CA LEU A 726 -37.84 -15.98 -6.49
C LEU A 726 -38.63 -14.69 -6.20
N SER A 727 -39.76 -14.76 -5.47
CA SER A 727 -40.50 -13.59 -5.00
C SER A 727 -40.04 -13.10 -3.61
N GLY A 728 -39.04 -13.74 -3.01
CA GLY A 728 -38.54 -13.43 -1.67
C GLY A 728 -39.38 -14.04 -0.54
N GLN A 729 -40.43 -14.80 -0.85
CA GLN A 729 -41.22 -15.48 0.17
C GLN A 729 -40.45 -16.68 0.71
N ARG A 730 -40.29 -16.71 2.05
CA ARG A 730 -39.70 -17.84 2.76
C ARG A 730 -40.63 -19.05 2.70
N THR A 731 -40.17 -20.15 2.10
CA THR A 731 -40.89 -21.43 2.04
C THR A 731 -40.62 -22.30 3.27
N GLY A 732 -39.46 -22.11 3.91
CA GLY A 732 -39.18 -22.60 5.25
C GLY A 732 -37.78 -22.24 5.74
N SER A 733 -37.45 -22.69 6.95
CA SER A 733 -36.16 -22.39 7.58
C SER A 733 -35.76 -23.39 8.65
N LEU A 734 -34.46 -23.54 8.84
CA LEU A 734 -33.82 -24.40 9.82
C LEU A 734 -32.81 -23.59 10.63
N ALA A 735 -32.83 -23.75 11.96
CA ALA A 735 -31.80 -23.21 12.82
C ALA A 735 -30.64 -24.20 12.87
N LEU A 736 -29.44 -23.73 12.54
CA LEU A 736 -28.19 -24.48 12.54
C LEU A 736 -27.17 -23.77 13.45
N GLY A 737 -26.02 -24.39 13.67
CA GLY A 737 -24.87 -23.67 14.22
C GLY A 737 -24.34 -22.64 13.21
N PRO A 738 -23.26 -21.91 13.54
CA PRO A 738 -22.65 -20.94 12.63
C PRO A 738 -22.36 -21.56 11.25
N ILE A 739 -22.98 -21.03 10.20
CA ILE A 739 -22.86 -21.55 8.84
C ILE A 739 -21.54 -21.04 8.24
N LEU A 740 -20.66 -21.97 7.87
CA LEU A 740 -19.33 -21.67 7.33
C LEU A 740 -19.33 -21.61 5.79
N ALA A 741 -19.94 -22.60 5.14
CA ALA A 741 -20.12 -22.68 3.70
C ALA A 741 -21.39 -23.48 3.37
N MET A 742 -21.91 -23.30 2.17
CA MET A 742 -23.13 -23.97 1.72
C MET A 742 -23.17 -24.02 0.19
N ASP A 743 -23.68 -25.12 -0.35
CA ASP A 743 -23.97 -25.25 -1.77
C ASP A 743 -25.12 -26.23 -2.05
N TRP A 744 -25.70 -26.18 -3.25
CA TRP A 744 -26.76 -27.09 -3.69
C TRP A 744 -26.18 -28.34 -4.35
N CYS A 745 -26.50 -29.51 -3.80
CA CYS A 745 -26.15 -30.81 -4.37
C CYS A 745 -27.42 -31.46 -4.90
N GLY A 746 -27.74 -31.17 -6.17
CA GLY A 746 -29.02 -31.56 -6.76
C GLY A 746 -30.20 -30.86 -6.08
N GLY A 747 -31.13 -31.63 -5.52
CA GLY A 747 -32.29 -31.09 -4.80
C GLY A 747 -32.04 -30.75 -3.33
N GLU A 748 -30.86 -31.11 -2.80
CA GLU A 748 -30.51 -31.02 -1.39
C GLU A 748 -29.48 -29.92 -1.16
N VAL A 749 -29.41 -29.38 0.05
CA VAL A 749 -28.45 -28.31 0.40
C VAL A 749 -27.40 -28.87 1.34
N LEU A 750 -26.15 -28.91 0.91
CA LEU A 750 -25.04 -29.22 1.81
C LEU A 750 -24.61 -27.98 2.56
N VAL A 751 -24.46 -28.10 3.88
CA VAL A 751 -24.09 -27.01 4.77
C VAL A 751 -22.96 -27.48 5.68
N THR A 752 -21.89 -26.70 5.76
CA THR A 752 -20.89 -26.86 6.81
C THR A 752 -21.21 -25.93 7.96
N THR A 753 -21.31 -26.47 9.17
CA THR A 753 -21.63 -25.71 10.38
C THR A 753 -20.62 -25.96 11.48
N GLU A 754 -20.41 -24.98 12.36
CA GLU A 754 -19.70 -25.22 13.61
C GLU A 754 -20.63 -25.83 14.66
N SER A 755 -20.11 -26.83 15.38
CA SER A 755 -20.75 -27.48 16.52
C SER A 755 -19.74 -27.59 17.68
N PRO A 756 -20.19 -27.90 18.91
CA PRO A 756 -19.27 -28.22 20.01
C PRO A 756 -18.34 -29.42 19.74
N ALA A 757 -18.69 -30.29 18.79
CA ALA A 757 -17.89 -31.44 18.39
C ALA A 757 -16.88 -31.12 17.27
N GLY A 758 -16.85 -29.88 16.77
CA GLY A 758 -16.06 -29.44 15.63
C GLY A 758 -16.95 -29.04 14.46
N VAL A 759 -16.38 -29.05 13.24
CA VAL A 759 -17.12 -28.73 12.03
C VAL A 759 -17.93 -29.95 11.58
N GLU A 760 -19.20 -29.75 11.24
CA GLU A 760 -20.08 -30.80 10.71
C GLU A 760 -20.48 -30.48 9.27
N LEU A 761 -20.47 -31.51 8.42
CA LEU A 761 -21.08 -31.47 7.10
C LEU A 761 -22.49 -32.05 7.21
N LEU A 762 -23.48 -31.19 6.97
CA LEU A 762 -24.89 -31.51 7.04
C LEU A 762 -25.49 -31.51 5.63
N GLN A 763 -26.43 -32.41 5.40
CA GLN A 763 -27.32 -32.41 4.25
C GLN A 763 -28.71 -31.99 4.73
N ALA A 764 -29.19 -30.85 4.23
CA ALA A 764 -30.48 -30.31 4.56
C ALA A 764 -31.44 -30.44 3.38
N SER A 765 -32.59 -31.08 3.62
CA SER A 765 -33.63 -31.25 2.62
C SER A 765 -34.57 -30.03 2.58
N PRO A 766 -34.61 -29.27 1.48
CA PRO A 766 -35.41 -28.05 1.38
C PRO A 766 -36.92 -28.29 1.39
N GLU A 767 -37.37 -29.53 1.12
CA GLU A 767 -38.79 -29.88 1.10
C GLU A 767 -39.28 -30.37 2.46
N SER A 768 -38.52 -31.26 3.09
CA SER A 768 -38.88 -31.86 4.38
C SER A 768 -38.35 -31.08 5.58
N PHE A 769 -37.39 -30.18 5.35
CA PHE A 769 -36.59 -29.50 6.37
C PHE A 769 -35.98 -30.47 7.38
N GLN A 770 -35.62 -31.67 6.92
CA GLN A 770 -34.82 -32.62 7.68
C GLN A 770 -33.33 -32.35 7.43
N VAL A 771 -32.51 -32.66 8.42
CA VAL A 771 -31.07 -32.45 8.38
C VAL A 771 -30.39 -33.72 8.82
N ASP A 772 -29.54 -34.25 7.95
CA ASP A 772 -28.74 -35.44 8.19
C ASP A 772 -27.26 -35.03 8.28
N THR A 773 -26.58 -35.48 9.33
CA THR A 773 -25.12 -35.29 9.45
C THR A 773 -24.40 -36.32 8.59
N LEU A 774 -23.72 -35.87 7.55
CA LEU A 774 -22.95 -36.73 6.65
C LEU A 774 -21.59 -37.11 7.24
N SER A 775 -20.88 -36.14 7.80
CA SER A 775 -19.57 -36.38 8.41
C SER A 775 -19.14 -35.22 9.32
N HIS A 776 -18.17 -35.50 10.20
CA HIS A 776 -17.43 -34.46 10.90
C HIS A 776 -16.19 -34.09 10.09
N LEU A 777 -15.97 -32.80 9.91
CA LEU A 777 -14.85 -32.24 9.17
C LEU A 777 -13.89 -31.53 10.14
N GLU A 778 -12.63 -31.43 9.75
CA GLU A 778 -11.66 -30.57 10.46
C GLU A 778 -11.70 -29.12 9.94
N ILE A 779 -12.15 -28.93 8.69
CA ILE A 779 -12.18 -27.66 7.97
C ILE A 779 -13.51 -27.58 7.20
N GLY A 780 -14.23 -26.46 7.31
CA GLY A 780 -15.55 -26.31 6.66
C GLY A 780 -15.79 -24.99 5.95
N ASN A 781 -14.76 -24.21 5.67
CA ASN A 781 -14.90 -22.90 5.03
C ASN A 781 -15.14 -22.95 3.51
N MET A 782 -15.25 -24.14 2.90
CA MET A 782 -15.47 -24.30 1.47
C MET A 782 -16.16 -25.63 1.16
N ILE A 783 -17.19 -25.57 0.32
CA ILE A 783 -17.86 -26.71 -0.29
C ILE A 783 -18.37 -26.31 -1.67
N GLU A 784 -18.20 -27.19 -2.66
CA GLU A 784 -18.65 -27.00 -4.04
C GLU A 784 -19.23 -28.32 -4.57
N CYS A 785 -20.51 -28.34 -4.94
CA CYS A 785 -21.20 -29.52 -5.42
C CYS A 785 -20.93 -29.74 -6.92
N SER A 786 -20.88 -31.02 -7.35
CA SER A 786 -20.80 -31.34 -8.77
C SER A 786 -22.09 -30.91 -9.48
N PRO A 787 -22.04 -30.52 -10.77
CA PRO A 787 -23.22 -30.02 -11.49
C PRO A 787 -24.34 -31.06 -11.68
N ASP A 788 -24.05 -32.34 -11.47
CA ASP A 788 -25.01 -33.45 -11.48
C ASP A 788 -25.46 -33.88 -10.06
N GLY A 789 -24.91 -33.26 -9.01
CA GLY A 789 -25.24 -33.51 -7.61
C GLY A 789 -24.73 -34.84 -7.06
N SER A 790 -23.88 -35.57 -7.79
CA SER A 790 -23.36 -36.88 -7.37
C SER A 790 -22.13 -36.79 -6.45
N ALA A 791 -21.42 -35.66 -6.44
CA ALA A 791 -20.21 -35.49 -5.67
C ALA A 791 -20.11 -34.08 -5.04
N ALA A 792 -19.31 -33.95 -3.99
CA ALA A 792 -18.98 -32.66 -3.36
C ALA A 792 -17.47 -32.52 -3.17
N LEU A 793 -16.93 -31.39 -3.61
CA LEU A 793 -15.55 -31.00 -3.35
C LEU A 793 -15.49 -30.21 -2.04
N HIS A 794 -14.60 -30.61 -1.14
CA HIS A 794 -14.36 -29.89 0.11
C HIS A 794 -12.89 -30.01 0.55
N LEU A 795 -12.50 -29.25 1.58
CA LEU A 795 -11.19 -29.39 2.22
C LEU A 795 -11.23 -30.50 3.27
N ALA A 796 -10.14 -31.26 3.37
CA ALA A 796 -9.94 -32.21 4.45
C ALA A 796 -8.46 -32.28 4.82
N VAL A 797 -8.17 -32.86 5.99
CA VAL A 797 -6.81 -33.21 6.39
C VAL A 797 -6.57 -34.68 6.07
N SER A 798 -5.65 -34.94 5.16
CA SER A 798 -5.24 -36.29 4.77
C SER A 798 -3.71 -36.36 4.76
N GLY A 799 -3.17 -37.43 5.34
CA GLY A 799 -1.72 -37.59 5.53
C GLY A 799 -1.04 -36.48 6.36
N GLY A 800 -1.78 -35.74 7.20
CA GLY A 800 -1.26 -34.64 8.01
C GLY A 800 -1.11 -33.31 7.26
N ARG A 801 -1.73 -33.17 6.09
CA ARG A 801 -1.77 -31.93 5.29
C ARG A 801 -3.20 -31.59 4.93
N VAL A 802 -3.49 -30.30 4.78
CA VAL A 802 -4.76 -29.83 4.23
C VAL A 802 -4.72 -30.00 2.71
N GLU A 803 -5.68 -30.72 2.16
CA GLU A 803 -5.82 -30.91 0.72
C GLU A 803 -7.29 -30.88 0.27
N TYR A 804 -7.49 -30.68 -1.04
CA TYR A 804 -8.78 -30.82 -1.68
C TYR A 804 -9.16 -32.30 -1.81
N VAL A 805 -10.39 -32.64 -1.43
CA VAL A 805 -10.94 -34.00 -1.55
C VAL A 805 -12.29 -33.97 -2.25
N ILE A 806 -12.53 -34.95 -3.11
CA ILE A 806 -13.84 -35.19 -3.71
C ILE A 806 -14.53 -36.26 -2.87
N ARG A 807 -15.74 -35.95 -2.39
CA ARG A 807 -16.63 -36.91 -1.75
C ARG A 807 -17.69 -37.37 -2.74
N ASP A 808 -17.85 -38.67 -2.88
CA ASP A 808 -19.00 -39.28 -3.52
C ASP A 808 -20.19 -39.23 -2.55
N LEU A 809 -21.32 -38.68 -2.99
CA LEU A 809 -22.50 -38.49 -2.15
C LEU A 809 -23.44 -39.71 -2.16
N GLU A 810 -23.27 -40.64 -3.09
CA GLU A 810 -24.06 -41.87 -3.17
C GLU A 810 -23.50 -42.94 -2.22
N ASN A 811 -22.18 -43.14 -2.20
CA ASN A 811 -21.53 -44.16 -1.38
C ASN A 811 -20.70 -43.61 -0.20
N GLY A 812 -20.44 -42.30 -0.15
CA GLY A 812 -19.71 -41.63 0.93
C GLY A 812 -18.18 -41.73 0.86
N GLU A 813 -17.62 -42.32 -0.19
CA GLU A 813 -16.17 -42.41 -0.39
C GLU A 813 -15.53 -41.03 -0.57
N VAL A 814 -14.28 -40.90 -0.14
CA VAL A 814 -13.52 -39.64 -0.19
C VAL A 814 -12.21 -39.88 -0.92
N HIS A 815 -11.99 -39.14 -2.00
CA HIS A 815 -10.84 -39.26 -2.88
C HIS A 815 -9.97 -38.00 -2.76
N PRO A 816 -8.74 -38.11 -2.23
CA PRO A 816 -7.82 -36.99 -2.19
C PRO A 816 -7.31 -36.62 -3.58
N LEU A 817 -7.22 -35.33 -3.86
CA LEU A 817 -6.69 -34.80 -5.12
C LEU A 817 -5.17 -34.58 -5.07
N GLY A 818 -4.53 -34.62 -3.90
CA GLY A 818 -3.10 -34.32 -3.75
C GLY A 818 -2.77 -32.83 -3.89
N LEU A 819 -3.79 -31.96 -3.88
CA LEU A 819 -3.65 -30.52 -4.11
C LEU A 819 -3.84 -29.75 -2.79
N SER A 820 -2.84 -28.93 -2.45
CA SER A 820 -2.88 -28.04 -1.30
C SER A 820 -3.67 -26.75 -1.63
N PRO A 821 -4.42 -26.18 -0.66
CA PRO A 821 -5.10 -24.89 -0.84
C PRO A 821 -4.17 -23.69 -1.09
N ALA A 822 -2.84 -23.88 -1.04
CA ALA A 822 -1.85 -22.88 -1.45
C ALA A 822 -1.79 -22.66 -2.98
N VAL A 823 -2.43 -23.51 -3.77
CA VAL A 823 -2.67 -23.27 -5.20
C VAL A 823 -3.83 -22.25 -5.28
N GLY A 824 -3.49 -20.96 -5.41
CA GLY A 824 -4.43 -19.83 -5.27
C GLY A 824 -5.63 -19.88 -6.23
N GLY A 825 -6.81 -19.42 -5.79
CA GLY A 825 -8.06 -19.46 -6.56
C GLY A 825 -9.01 -20.57 -6.06
N GLY A 826 -10.31 -20.25 -5.98
CA GLY A 826 -11.32 -21.22 -5.55
C GLY A 826 -11.52 -22.32 -6.61
N PRO A 827 -11.68 -23.59 -6.21
CA PRO A 827 -11.96 -24.65 -7.18
C PRO A 827 -13.35 -24.48 -7.79
N GLN A 828 -13.49 -24.81 -9.08
CA GLN A 828 -14.76 -24.73 -9.79
C GLN A 828 -15.00 -25.98 -10.63
N TRP A 829 -16.24 -26.46 -10.66
CA TRP A 829 -16.66 -27.55 -11.53
C TRP A 829 -17.07 -27.04 -12.92
N VAL A 830 -16.42 -27.54 -13.97
CA VAL A 830 -16.74 -27.25 -15.36
C VAL A 830 -17.30 -28.48 -16.05
N ARG A 831 -18.46 -28.35 -16.72
CA ARG A 831 -19.07 -29.45 -17.51
C ARG A 831 -18.22 -29.74 -18.76
N SER A 832 -17.78 -30.97 -18.94
CA SER A 832 -17.13 -31.43 -20.20
C SER A 832 -18.12 -32.17 -21.09
N GLU A 833 -18.16 -31.88 -22.39
CA GLU A 833 -18.84 -32.73 -23.37
C GLU A 833 -18.11 -34.09 -23.52
N PRO A 834 -18.80 -35.19 -23.89
CA PRO A 834 -18.15 -36.48 -24.14
C PRO A 834 -17.24 -36.42 -25.39
N THR A 835 -15.95 -36.73 -25.24
CA THR A 835 -14.96 -36.64 -26.34
C THR A 835 -15.02 -37.83 -27.32
N ARG A 836 -14.94 -37.54 -28.63
CA ARG A 836 -14.80 -38.51 -29.76
C ARG A 836 -13.33 -38.92 -29.95
N VAL A 837 -13.04 -40.14 -30.43
CA VAL A 837 -11.66 -40.69 -30.55
C VAL A 837 -11.25 -40.86 -32.03
N VAL A 838 -9.96 -40.70 -32.37
CA VAL A 838 -9.42 -40.80 -33.74
C VAL A 838 -8.99 -42.23 -34.11
N GLU A 839 -9.34 -42.71 -35.31
CA GLU A 839 -9.01 -44.04 -35.85
C GLU A 839 -8.02 -44.02 -37.04
N GLU A 840 -8.13 -43.06 -37.97
CA GLU A 840 -7.33 -42.99 -39.21
C GLU A 840 -7.07 -41.53 -39.63
N LEU A 841 -5.94 -41.25 -40.31
CA LEU A 841 -5.56 -39.94 -40.85
C LEU A 841 -5.03 -40.09 -42.29
N ASP A 842 -5.52 -39.28 -43.24
CA ASP A 842 -5.15 -39.30 -44.66
C ASP A 842 -4.90 -37.86 -45.16
N ILE A 843 -3.72 -37.56 -45.71
CA ILE A 843 -3.27 -36.23 -46.21
C ILE A 843 -3.58 -35.99 -47.70
N GLY A 844 -4.12 -36.98 -48.40
CA GLY A 844 -4.53 -36.84 -49.80
C GLY A 844 -3.36 -36.64 -50.80
N GLY A 845 -2.85 -37.74 -51.35
CA GLY A 845 -1.97 -37.74 -52.53
C GLY A 845 -0.45 -37.68 -52.26
N ASP A 846 0.34 -38.18 -53.21
CA ASP A 846 1.77 -38.45 -53.01
C ASP A 846 2.69 -37.21 -53.18
N SER A 847 2.27 -36.23 -54.00
CA SER A 847 3.05 -35.01 -54.23
C SER A 847 2.24 -33.83 -54.78
N VAL A 848 2.67 -32.61 -54.45
CA VAL A 848 2.02 -31.33 -54.82
C VAL A 848 3.04 -30.33 -55.35
N ASN A 849 2.68 -29.59 -56.41
CA ASN A 849 3.56 -28.63 -57.09
C ASN A 849 3.09 -27.18 -56.88
N VAL A 850 3.86 -26.40 -56.15
CA VAL A 850 3.55 -25.02 -55.79
C VAL A 850 4.46 -24.06 -56.57
N SER A 851 3.95 -22.93 -57.06
CA SER A 851 4.82 -21.89 -57.64
C SER A 851 5.43 -21.00 -56.54
N TRP A 852 6.64 -20.50 -56.74
CA TRP A 852 7.32 -19.58 -55.81
C TRP A 852 6.47 -18.31 -55.63
N GLY A 853 6.17 -17.96 -54.38
CA GLY A 853 5.28 -16.85 -54.01
C GLY A 853 3.79 -17.19 -54.04
N SER A 854 3.40 -18.39 -54.49
CA SER A 854 2.01 -18.86 -54.48
C SER A 854 1.72 -19.79 -53.30
N GLN A 855 0.43 -19.98 -53.02
CA GLN A 855 -0.08 -20.81 -51.94
C GLN A 855 -0.99 -21.92 -52.49
N GLU A 856 -0.88 -23.12 -51.94
CA GLU A 856 -1.71 -24.27 -52.27
C GLU A 856 -2.15 -24.98 -50.99
N ARG A 857 -3.40 -25.43 -50.92
CA ARG A 857 -3.95 -26.06 -49.72
C ARG A 857 -3.91 -27.58 -49.84
N LEU A 858 -3.37 -28.24 -48.83
CA LEU A 858 -3.46 -29.69 -48.65
C LEU A 858 -4.72 -30.02 -47.85
N ASP A 859 -5.45 -31.03 -48.29
CA ASP A 859 -6.64 -31.52 -47.61
C ASP A 859 -6.26 -32.77 -46.83
N ALA A 860 -6.48 -32.76 -45.51
CA ALA A 860 -6.33 -33.95 -44.68
C ALA A 860 -7.63 -34.25 -43.95
N SER A 861 -7.94 -35.52 -43.76
CA SER A 861 -9.13 -35.96 -43.04
C SER A 861 -8.81 -37.04 -42.00
N VAL A 862 -9.54 -36.98 -40.90
CA VAL A 862 -9.49 -37.88 -39.76
C VAL A 862 -10.79 -38.69 -39.70
N LEU A 863 -10.71 -39.99 -39.50
CA LEU A 863 -11.86 -40.85 -39.17
C LEU A 863 -11.97 -40.99 -37.65
N TYR A 864 -13.14 -40.75 -37.06
CA TYR A 864 -13.40 -40.88 -35.62
C TYR A 864 -14.15 -42.18 -35.27
N SER A 865 -14.09 -42.57 -33.99
CA SER A 865 -14.66 -43.81 -33.44
C SER A 865 -16.20 -43.87 -33.47
N ASP A 866 -16.87 -42.74 -33.66
CA ASP A 866 -18.30 -42.67 -33.93
C ASP A 866 -18.64 -42.85 -35.42
N GLY A 867 -17.63 -43.12 -36.26
CA GLY A 867 -17.73 -43.33 -37.70
C GLY A 867 -17.76 -42.04 -38.52
N THR A 868 -17.67 -40.86 -37.90
CA THR A 868 -17.66 -39.58 -38.60
C THR A 868 -16.26 -39.24 -39.14
N ARG A 869 -16.18 -38.44 -40.21
CA ARG A 869 -14.91 -37.90 -40.73
C ARG A 869 -14.88 -36.38 -40.57
N GLY A 870 -13.73 -35.83 -40.18
CA GLY A 870 -13.52 -34.39 -40.02
C GLY A 870 -12.04 -34.01 -40.16
N ASP A 871 -11.73 -32.72 -40.13
CA ASP A 871 -10.36 -32.17 -40.28
C ASP A 871 -9.86 -31.48 -38.99
N GLU A 872 -10.59 -31.64 -37.88
CA GLU A 872 -10.32 -30.99 -36.61
C GLU A 872 -9.15 -31.66 -35.85
N GLY A 873 -8.22 -30.84 -35.36
CA GLY A 873 -7.10 -31.29 -34.52
C GLY A 873 -5.86 -31.76 -35.30
N ILE A 874 -5.81 -31.55 -36.61
CA ILE A 874 -4.64 -31.90 -37.45
C ILE A 874 -3.53 -30.86 -37.31
N GLN A 875 -2.31 -31.33 -37.08
CA GLN A 875 -1.09 -30.54 -36.98
C GLN A 875 -0.25 -30.72 -38.25
N TRP A 876 0.27 -29.63 -38.78
CA TRP A 876 1.03 -29.61 -40.03
C TRP A 876 2.49 -29.20 -39.81
N PHE A 877 3.40 -29.83 -40.53
CA PHE A 877 4.84 -29.55 -40.43
C PHE A 877 5.53 -29.67 -41.80
N SER A 878 6.52 -28.82 -42.09
CA SER A 878 7.39 -28.93 -43.27
C SER A 878 8.82 -29.28 -42.86
N SER A 879 9.44 -30.22 -43.56
CA SER A 879 10.82 -30.66 -43.29
C SER A 879 11.89 -29.62 -43.62
N ASP A 880 11.58 -28.68 -44.52
CA ASP A 880 12.44 -27.55 -44.91
C ASP A 880 11.56 -26.32 -45.22
N PRO A 881 11.24 -25.50 -44.20
CA PRO A 881 10.42 -24.30 -44.35
C PRO A 881 11.04 -23.24 -45.28
N GLY A 882 12.35 -23.30 -45.54
CA GLY A 882 13.03 -22.37 -46.46
C GLY A 882 12.72 -22.66 -47.94
N VAL A 883 12.23 -23.87 -48.25
CA VAL A 883 11.72 -24.23 -49.59
C VAL A 883 10.22 -24.01 -49.65
N ALA A 884 9.46 -24.61 -48.72
CA ALA A 884 8.02 -24.37 -48.60
C ALA A 884 7.58 -24.42 -47.13
N SER A 885 6.85 -23.42 -46.66
CA SER A 885 6.26 -23.39 -45.33
C SER A 885 4.82 -23.91 -45.38
N VAL A 886 4.33 -24.47 -44.27
CA VAL A 886 2.93 -24.93 -44.14
C VAL A 886 2.33 -24.34 -42.87
N SER A 887 1.11 -23.81 -42.98
CA SER A 887 0.35 -23.27 -41.84
C SER A 887 -0.41 -24.37 -41.09
N GLY A 888 -0.94 -24.05 -39.91
CA GLY A 888 -1.77 -24.97 -39.13
C GLY A 888 -3.07 -25.40 -39.81
N ALA A 889 -3.46 -24.78 -40.92
CA ALA A 889 -4.64 -25.13 -41.71
C ALA A 889 -4.33 -25.93 -42.99
N GLY A 890 -3.08 -26.43 -43.14
CA GLY A 890 -2.65 -27.20 -44.31
C GLY A 890 -2.31 -26.37 -45.54
N LEU A 891 -2.26 -25.03 -45.42
CA LEU A 891 -1.88 -24.14 -46.52
C LEU A 891 -0.36 -24.09 -46.67
N VAL A 892 0.15 -24.52 -47.82
CA VAL A 892 1.57 -24.57 -48.19
C VAL A 892 1.94 -23.37 -49.05
N ILE A 893 3.02 -22.67 -48.72
CA ILE A 893 3.52 -21.50 -49.46
C ILE A 893 4.90 -21.83 -50.03
N GLY A 894 5.07 -21.62 -51.34
CA GLY A 894 6.36 -21.77 -51.99
C GLY A 894 7.28 -20.60 -51.68
N ASN A 895 8.33 -20.80 -50.87
CA ASN A 895 9.21 -19.73 -50.39
C ASN A 895 10.48 -19.56 -51.23
N ARG A 896 10.93 -20.65 -51.86
CA ARG A 896 12.07 -20.66 -52.78
C ARG A 896 11.97 -21.90 -53.67
N PRO A 897 12.42 -21.85 -54.94
CA PRO A 897 12.47 -23.05 -55.78
C PRO A 897 13.27 -24.19 -55.13
N GLY A 898 12.67 -25.39 -55.05
CA GLY A 898 13.23 -26.53 -54.32
C GLY A 898 12.22 -27.66 -54.08
N ARG A 899 12.58 -28.66 -53.27
CA ARG A 899 11.68 -29.76 -52.85
C ARG A 899 11.74 -29.97 -51.34
N THR A 900 10.60 -30.22 -50.69
CA THR A 900 10.49 -30.49 -49.23
C THR A 900 9.30 -31.42 -48.95
N LEU A 901 9.28 -32.12 -47.81
CA LEU A 901 8.15 -32.94 -47.36
C LEU A 901 7.25 -32.13 -46.41
N VAL A 902 5.94 -32.34 -46.52
CA VAL A 902 4.92 -31.84 -45.59
C VAL A 902 4.24 -33.02 -44.88
N ILE A 903 4.05 -32.90 -43.57
CA ILE A 903 3.56 -33.94 -42.66
C ILE A 903 2.29 -33.45 -41.96
N ALA A 904 1.22 -34.24 -41.99
CA ALA A 904 0.02 -34.06 -41.17
C ALA A 904 0.04 -35.06 -40.00
N GLY A 905 -0.37 -34.63 -38.81
CA GLY A 905 -0.48 -35.48 -37.63
C GLY A 905 -1.75 -35.21 -36.83
N SER A 906 -2.35 -36.25 -36.27
CA SER A 906 -3.48 -36.13 -35.35
C SER A 906 -3.22 -37.01 -34.12
N GLY A 907 -3.19 -36.39 -32.94
CA GLY A 907 -2.79 -37.04 -31.70
C GLY A 907 -1.32 -37.51 -31.70
N HIS A 908 -1.03 -38.59 -30.95
CA HIS A 908 0.34 -39.07 -30.73
C HIS A 908 0.76 -40.23 -31.65
N SER A 909 -0.18 -40.89 -32.34
CA SER A 909 0.04 -42.15 -33.07
C SER A 909 -0.24 -42.10 -34.58
N HIS A 910 -1.01 -41.12 -35.08
CA HIS A 910 -1.41 -41.07 -36.50
C HIS A 910 -0.70 -39.92 -37.22
N ARG A 911 0.05 -40.27 -38.28
CA ARG A 911 0.78 -39.31 -39.13
C ARG A 911 0.74 -39.77 -40.58
N ASP A 912 0.67 -38.80 -41.49
CA ASP A 912 0.75 -39.04 -42.92
C ASP A 912 1.58 -37.93 -43.61
N THR A 913 2.19 -38.22 -44.77
CA THR A 913 3.21 -37.34 -45.39
C THR A 913 3.08 -37.21 -46.90
N THR A 914 3.29 -36.01 -47.45
CA THR A 914 3.28 -35.71 -48.89
C THR A 914 4.49 -34.87 -49.33
N LEU A 915 4.92 -34.99 -50.60
CA LEU A 915 6.07 -34.25 -51.16
C LEU A 915 5.64 -32.95 -51.83
N VAL A 916 6.25 -31.81 -51.47
CA VAL A 916 6.02 -30.50 -52.09
C VAL A 916 7.21 -30.09 -52.97
N VAL A 917 6.93 -29.68 -54.20
CA VAL A 917 7.91 -29.13 -55.16
C VAL A 917 7.58 -27.68 -55.46
N VAL A 918 8.55 -26.78 -55.29
CA VAL A 918 8.40 -25.33 -55.55
C VAL A 918 9.12 -24.92 -56.83
N GLU A 919 8.41 -24.30 -57.78
CA GLU A 919 8.92 -23.85 -59.09
C GLU A 919 9.09 -22.31 -59.17
N GLY A 920 10.03 -21.77 -59.96
CA GLY A 920 10.42 -20.35 -59.88
C GLY A 920 9.56 -19.32 -60.64
N GLY A 921 9.23 -18.20 -59.97
CA GLY A 921 8.59 -16.98 -60.48
C GLY A 921 8.76 -15.79 -59.52
N GLU A 922 8.56 -14.54 -59.98
CA GLU A 922 8.71 -13.32 -59.15
C GLU A 922 7.67 -13.23 -58.00
N PRO A 923 8.07 -12.81 -56.79
CA PRO A 923 7.19 -12.75 -55.62
C PRO A 923 6.19 -11.58 -55.69
N PRO A 924 4.91 -11.77 -55.36
CA PRO A 924 3.97 -10.67 -55.19
C PRO A 924 4.01 -10.17 -53.73
N GLY A 925 4.48 -8.93 -53.53
CA GLY A 925 4.42 -8.23 -52.24
C GLY A 925 3.32 -7.16 -52.23
N VAL A 926 2.68 -6.95 -51.06
CA VAL A 926 1.63 -5.95 -50.86
C VAL A 926 2.23 -4.54 -50.80
N GLN A 927 1.75 -3.63 -51.66
CA GLN A 927 2.11 -2.21 -51.69
C GLN A 927 0.88 -1.39 -51.25
N PHE A 928 1.00 -0.58 -50.19
CA PHE A 928 -0.04 0.37 -49.77
C PHE A 928 0.38 1.79 -50.16
N HIS A 929 -0.45 2.47 -50.95
CA HIS A 929 -0.19 3.81 -51.48
C HIS A 929 -1.43 4.67 -51.29
N ASP A 930 -1.34 5.71 -50.46
CA ASP A 930 -2.43 6.66 -50.26
C ASP A 930 -1.99 8.06 -50.73
N GLN A 931 -2.84 8.70 -51.53
CA GLN A 931 -2.59 10.04 -52.09
C GLN A 931 -3.46 11.12 -51.44
N PHE A 932 -4.32 10.77 -50.47
CA PHE A 932 -5.23 11.69 -49.77
C PHE A 932 -6.19 12.47 -50.69
N ASP A 933 -6.46 11.95 -51.89
CA ASP A 933 -7.32 12.54 -52.93
C ASP A 933 -8.81 12.67 -52.53
N SER A 934 -9.22 12.03 -51.42
CA SER A 934 -10.61 12.07 -50.95
C SER A 934 -10.70 12.22 -49.42
N LEU A 935 -11.63 13.08 -48.98
CA LEU A 935 -11.94 13.43 -47.57
C LEU A 935 -12.37 12.26 -46.66
N SER A 936 -12.29 11.02 -47.14
CA SER A 936 -12.92 9.88 -46.47
C SER A 936 -12.04 9.19 -45.42
N PHE A 937 -10.74 9.55 -45.30
CA PHE A 937 -9.76 9.00 -44.34
C PHE A 937 -10.02 7.51 -44.03
N ARG A 938 -10.29 6.69 -45.05
CA ARG A 938 -10.94 5.39 -44.83
C ARG A 938 -10.13 4.46 -43.93
N ASP A 939 -8.82 4.55 -44.08
CA ASP A 939 -7.85 3.73 -43.37
C ASP A 939 -7.09 4.55 -42.30
N TRP A 940 -7.60 5.74 -41.95
CA TRP A 940 -6.99 6.69 -41.01
C TRP A 940 -8.03 7.32 -40.07
N LEU A 941 -7.75 7.34 -38.77
CA LEU A 941 -8.57 7.97 -37.77
C LEU A 941 -8.04 9.38 -37.46
N PRO A 942 -8.80 10.46 -37.75
CA PRO A 942 -8.45 11.79 -37.29
C PRO A 942 -8.68 11.96 -35.79
N VAL A 943 -7.64 12.43 -35.11
CA VAL A 943 -7.63 12.71 -33.66
C VAL A 943 -7.30 14.19 -33.43
N GLY A 944 -7.89 14.80 -32.41
CA GLY A 944 -7.68 16.21 -32.10
C GLY A 944 -8.70 17.20 -32.68
N TYR A 945 -8.50 18.50 -32.43
CA TYR A 945 -9.35 19.61 -32.85
C TYR A 945 -8.52 20.89 -33.12
N PRO A 946 -8.48 21.43 -34.35
CA PRO A 946 -9.36 21.14 -35.47
C PRO A 946 -8.98 19.85 -36.21
N ARG A 947 -9.97 19.16 -36.79
CA ARG A 947 -9.72 17.89 -37.49
C ARG A 947 -8.94 18.12 -38.80
N PRO A 948 -8.00 17.21 -39.15
CA PRO A 948 -7.33 17.19 -40.45
C PRO A 948 -8.31 17.23 -41.62
N TYR A 949 -7.92 17.89 -42.71
CA TYR A 949 -8.74 17.97 -43.92
C TYR A 949 -7.88 17.93 -45.18
N SER A 950 -8.42 17.35 -46.26
CA SER A 950 -7.74 17.35 -47.56
C SER A 950 -7.99 18.66 -48.29
N ALA A 951 -6.94 19.22 -48.90
CA ALA A 951 -7.01 20.39 -49.76
C ALA A 951 -6.44 20.07 -51.15
N GLU A 952 -7.00 20.70 -52.17
CA GLU A 952 -6.50 20.59 -53.54
C GLU A 952 -5.46 21.69 -53.77
N ALA A 953 -4.22 21.32 -54.09
CA ALA A 953 -3.12 22.25 -54.32
C ALA A 953 -2.55 22.14 -55.73
N THR A 954 -1.73 23.13 -56.10
CA THR A 954 -1.18 23.26 -57.46
C THR A 954 -0.39 22.04 -57.92
N ASP A 955 0.23 21.32 -56.98
CA ASP A 955 1.08 20.15 -57.23
C ASP A 955 0.40 18.82 -56.89
N GLY A 956 -0.93 18.82 -56.74
CA GLY A 956 -1.73 17.67 -56.37
C GLY A 956 -2.45 17.82 -55.02
N PRO A 957 -3.28 16.83 -54.65
CA PRO A 957 -3.96 16.81 -53.37
C PRO A 957 -2.96 16.70 -52.22
N GLU A 958 -3.24 17.40 -51.13
CA GLU A 958 -2.43 17.40 -49.92
C GLU A 958 -3.32 17.37 -48.67
N LEU A 959 -2.84 16.70 -47.64
CA LEU A 959 -3.45 16.69 -46.33
C LEU A 959 -2.98 17.90 -45.53
N ARG A 960 -3.93 18.68 -45.00
CA ARG A 960 -3.65 19.83 -44.13
C ARG A 960 -3.93 19.47 -42.67
N LEU A 961 -2.90 19.61 -41.84
CA LEU A 961 -2.97 19.45 -40.40
C LEU A 961 -2.86 20.84 -39.75
N THR A 962 -3.83 21.16 -38.90
CA THR A 962 -3.92 22.44 -38.16
C THR A 962 -3.88 22.13 -36.67
N GLY A 963 -3.12 22.87 -35.88
CA GLY A 963 -3.08 22.70 -34.43
C GLY A 963 -3.78 23.85 -33.68
N ASP A 964 -4.18 23.61 -32.44
CA ASP A 964 -4.87 24.57 -31.58
C ASP A 964 -4.01 25.30 -30.53
N ASP A 965 -2.67 25.14 -30.59
CA ASP A 965 -1.65 25.68 -29.66
C ASP A 965 -1.64 25.01 -28.28
N LYS A 966 -2.47 24.00 -28.07
CA LYS A 966 -2.58 23.31 -26.78
C LYS A 966 -2.22 21.84 -26.88
N TYR A 967 -2.50 21.21 -28.01
CA TYR A 967 -2.34 19.77 -28.21
C TYR A 967 -1.84 19.43 -29.64
N PHE A 968 -1.25 18.25 -29.83
CA PHE A 968 -0.77 17.72 -31.12
C PHE A 968 -1.89 17.06 -31.96
N ASP A 969 -2.63 17.79 -32.76
CA ASP A 969 -3.69 17.19 -33.60
C ASP A 969 -3.10 16.32 -34.73
N GLY A 970 -3.77 15.23 -35.14
CA GLY A 970 -3.12 14.21 -35.95
C GLY A 970 -3.99 13.16 -36.65
N LEU A 971 -3.35 12.22 -37.32
CA LEU A 971 -3.93 11.03 -37.96
C LEU A 971 -3.28 9.75 -37.41
N LEU A 972 -4.10 8.72 -37.22
CA LEU A 972 -3.64 7.39 -36.82
C LEU A 972 -4.11 6.32 -37.82
N SER A 973 -3.23 5.43 -38.26
CA SER A 973 -3.63 4.39 -39.21
C SER A 973 -4.54 3.37 -38.54
N LEU A 974 -5.63 3.03 -39.23
CA LEU A 974 -6.54 1.93 -38.85
C LEU A 974 -6.07 0.58 -39.41
N PHE A 975 -5.09 0.60 -40.31
CA PHE A 975 -4.42 -0.58 -40.82
C PHE A 975 -3.14 -0.87 -40.02
N GLU A 976 -2.76 -2.14 -40.01
CA GLU A 976 -1.61 -2.64 -39.28
C GLU A 976 -0.55 -3.22 -40.22
N VAL A 977 0.72 -3.03 -39.87
CA VAL A 977 1.89 -3.48 -40.62
C VAL A 977 2.66 -4.52 -39.83
N SER A 978 3.11 -5.59 -40.50
CA SER A 978 3.98 -6.61 -39.89
C SER A 978 5.43 -6.33 -40.28
N LEU A 979 6.35 -6.46 -39.32
CA LEU A 979 7.77 -6.21 -39.52
C LEU A 979 8.58 -7.47 -39.90
N ASN A 980 7.91 -8.60 -40.17
CA ASN A 980 8.56 -9.90 -40.44
C ASN A 980 9.65 -9.85 -41.51
N LEU A 981 9.38 -9.09 -42.57
CA LEU A 981 10.29 -8.92 -43.69
C LEU A 981 11.02 -7.57 -43.63
N GLY A 982 10.75 -6.77 -42.59
CA GLY A 982 11.05 -5.34 -42.49
C GLY A 982 9.94 -4.45 -43.06
N VAL A 983 10.02 -3.15 -42.85
CA VAL A 983 9.08 -2.14 -43.35
C VAL A 983 9.81 -0.87 -43.72
N THR A 984 9.27 -0.14 -44.70
CA THR A 984 9.64 1.26 -44.94
C THR A 984 8.39 2.11 -45.00
N ILE A 985 8.33 3.19 -44.22
CA ILE A 985 7.27 4.20 -44.31
C ILE A 985 7.91 5.46 -44.88
N ASP A 986 7.36 5.96 -45.97
CA ASP A 986 7.89 7.05 -46.77
C ASP A 986 6.81 8.11 -46.97
N LEU A 987 7.10 9.38 -46.68
CA LEU A 987 6.16 10.49 -46.86
C LEU A 987 6.87 11.79 -47.25
N GLU A 988 6.11 12.68 -47.88
CA GLU A 988 6.54 14.06 -48.14
C GLU A 988 5.73 15.01 -47.26
N PHE A 989 6.41 15.92 -46.57
CA PHE A 989 5.76 16.98 -45.81
C PHE A 989 6.35 18.35 -46.14
N ARG A 990 5.56 19.41 -45.95
CA ARG A 990 5.97 20.79 -46.14
C ARG A 990 5.43 21.65 -45.00
N LEU A 991 6.32 22.45 -44.44
CA LEU A 991 6.04 23.34 -43.32
C LEU A 991 6.62 24.72 -43.62
N ASN A 992 5.76 25.74 -43.72
CA ASN A 992 6.20 27.11 -43.96
C ASN A 992 6.61 27.74 -42.62
N LEU A 993 7.87 27.51 -42.27
CA LEU A 993 8.44 27.90 -40.99
C LEU A 993 8.69 29.42 -40.94
N ASP A 994 7.99 30.10 -40.02
CA ASP A 994 8.38 31.43 -39.53
C ASP A 994 8.77 31.32 -38.05
N ARG A 995 9.66 32.19 -37.56
CA ARG A 995 10.20 32.11 -36.19
C ARG A 995 9.20 32.51 -35.09
N GLU A 996 8.09 33.12 -35.44
CA GLU A 996 6.99 33.52 -34.54
C GLU A 996 5.87 32.47 -34.48
N ALA A 997 5.76 31.59 -35.50
CA ALA A 997 4.76 30.54 -35.60
C ALA A 997 5.26 29.24 -34.92
N HIS A 998 4.68 28.91 -33.78
CA HIS A 998 4.96 27.69 -33.01
C HIS A 998 4.49 26.42 -33.76
N GLN A 999 5.25 26.01 -34.78
CA GLN A 999 4.92 24.89 -35.67
C GLN A 999 5.78 23.65 -35.41
N LYS A 1000 5.18 22.46 -35.38
CA LYS A 1000 5.86 21.16 -35.27
C LYS A 1000 5.14 20.07 -36.06
N PHE A 1001 5.92 19.08 -36.47
CA PHE A 1001 5.45 17.86 -37.13
C PHE A 1001 6.20 16.64 -36.59
N ALA A 1002 5.47 15.57 -36.31
CA ALA A 1002 6.04 14.29 -35.93
C ALA A 1002 5.37 13.15 -36.70
N PHE A 1003 6.13 12.10 -36.99
CA PHE A 1003 5.54 10.83 -37.41
C PHE A 1003 6.24 9.65 -36.75
N CYS A 1004 5.43 8.67 -36.35
CA CYS A 1004 5.84 7.54 -35.55
C CYS A 1004 5.32 6.22 -36.12
N LEU A 1005 6.06 5.15 -35.86
CA LEU A 1005 5.61 3.78 -35.99
C LEU A 1005 5.54 3.18 -34.59
N ASP A 1006 4.34 2.81 -34.16
CA ASP A 1006 4.02 2.38 -32.79
C ASP A 1006 3.61 0.90 -32.78
N ASP A 1007 4.09 0.11 -31.80
CA ASP A 1007 3.57 -1.23 -31.54
C ASP A 1007 2.34 -1.15 -30.61
N GLY A 1008 1.23 -1.75 -31.02
CA GLY A 1008 0.00 -1.74 -30.23
C GLY A 1008 -1.25 -1.26 -30.96
N ASP A 1009 -2.38 -1.35 -30.25
CA ASP A 1009 -3.73 -1.11 -30.76
C ASP A 1009 -4.03 0.40 -30.87
N PRO A 1010 -4.40 0.92 -32.05
CA PRO A 1010 -4.57 2.35 -32.29
C PRO A 1010 -5.63 3.02 -31.39
N MET A 1011 -6.53 2.25 -30.76
CA MET A 1011 -7.70 2.81 -30.07
C MET A 1011 -7.54 3.06 -28.56
N SER A 1012 -6.33 2.93 -28.01
CA SER A 1012 -6.04 3.20 -26.58
C SER A 1012 -5.77 4.67 -26.23
N ALA A 1013 -5.85 5.59 -27.20
CA ALA A 1013 -5.56 7.02 -27.01
C ALA A 1013 -6.79 7.83 -26.54
N ASP A 1014 -7.23 7.60 -25.31
CA ASP A 1014 -7.93 8.62 -24.50
C ASP A 1014 -6.91 9.37 -23.62
N GLN A 1015 -5.79 9.76 -24.24
CA GLN A 1015 -4.78 10.62 -23.63
C GLN A 1015 -4.92 12.02 -24.20
N GLU A 1016 -4.98 13.02 -23.32
CA GLU A 1016 -4.69 14.40 -23.67
C GLU A 1016 -3.43 14.44 -24.52
N VAL A 1017 -3.59 14.98 -25.71
CA VAL A 1017 -2.65 14.91 -26.81
C VAL A 1017 -1.52 15.93 -26.56
N GLY A 1018 -0.63 15.64 -25.61
CA GLY A 1018 0.45 16.57 -25.24
C GLY A 1018 1.76 15.93 -24.80
N THR A 1019 1.81 14.61 -24.64
CA THR A 1019 3.05 13.91 -24.27
C THR A 1019 3.13 12.56 -24.96
N PHE A 1020 4.15 12.39 -25.80
CA PHE A 1020 4.58 11.11 -26.34
C PHE A 1020 4.75 10.11 -25.18
N SER A 1021 3.80 9.19 -25.03
CA SER A 1021 3.85 8.11 -24.05
C SER A 1021 3.08 6.92 -24.63
N ALA A 1022 3.67 6.26 -25.62
CA ALA A 1022 3.17 4.98 -26.09
C ALA A 1022 3.37 3.93 -25.00
N SER A 1023 2.34 3.16 -24.65
CA SER A 1023 2.48 1.94 -23.85
C SER A 1023 2.98 0.80 -24.75
N GLY A 1024 4.18 0.94 -25.30
CA GLY A 1024 4.71 0.08 -26.36
C GLY A 1024 6.09 0.51 -26.84
N GLN A 1025 6.69 -0.22 -27.78
CA GLN A 1025 7.84 0.24 -28.54
C GLN A 1025 7.39 1.22 -29.63
N SER A 1026 8.13 2.31 -29.81
CA SER A 1026 7.85 3.29 -30.87
C SER A 1026 9.13 3.75 -31.56
N VAL A 1027 9.05 4.08 -32.85
CA VAL A 1027 10.13 4.70 -33.63
C VAL A 1027 9.61 5.99 -34.23
N CYS A 1028 10.18 7.13 -33.83
CA CYS A 1028 9.62 8.45 -34.12
C CYS A 1028 10.62 9.42 -34.76
N PHE A 1029 10.11 10.24 -35.67
CA PHE A 1029 10.76 11.42 -36.23
C PHE A 1029 10.01 12.69 -35.81
N LEU A 1030 10.73 13.73 -35.40
CA LEU A 1030 10.20 15.03 -34.97
C LEU A 1030 10.95 16.19 -35.64
N TYR A 1031 10.21 17.17 -36.18
CA TYR A 1031 10.75 18.34 -36.86
C TYR A 1031 9.88 19.61 -36.69
N PRO A 1032 10.47 20.79 -36.40
CA PRO A 1032 11.83 20.98 -35.90
C PRO A 1032 11.96 20.55 -34.44
N SER A 1033 13.17 20.21 -33.98
CA SER A 1033 13.35 19.74 -32.60
C SER A 1033 13.70 20.86 -31.61
N ARG A 1034 12.67 21.40 -30.93
CA ARG A 1034 12.64 22.16 -29.63
C ARG A 1034 11.45 23.13 -29.58
N GLU A 1035 11.10 23.57 -28.37
CA GLU A 1035 10.04 24.57 -28.12
C GLU A 1035 10.59 26.01 -27.98
N SER A 1036 9.80 26.99 -28.45
CA SER A 1036 9.97 28.45 -28.22
C SER A 1036 11.24 29.09 -28.82
N ASP A 1037 11.81 30.13 -28.19
CA ASP A 1037 12.89 31.05 -28.65
C ASP A 1037 14.21 30.39 -29.13
N ARG A 1038 14.32 29.06 -29.10
CA ARG A 1038 15.47 28.26 -29.57
C ARG A 1038 15.13 27.36 -30.76
N MET A 1039 13.98 27.56 -31.39
CA MET A 1039 13.56 26.88 -32.61
C MET A 1039 14.59 27.10 -33.72
N ASP A 1040 15.21 26.01 -34.17
CA ASP A 1040 16.10 26.00 -35.32
C ASP A 1040 15.42 25.21 -36.45
N PRO A 1041 14.99 25.86 -37.55
CA PRO A 1041 14.31 25.19 -38.65
C PRO A 1041 15.22 24.19 -39.38
N ALA A 1042 16.53 24.18 -39.14
CA ALA A 1042 17.44 23.21 -39.73
C ALA A 1042 17.70 21.98 -38.85
N GLU A 1043 17.03 21.83 -37.70
CA GLU A 1043 17.26 20.75 -36.73
C GLU A 1043 16.05 19.80 -36.59
N ALA A 1044 16.29 18.49 -36.73
CA ALA A 1044 15.32 17.42 -36.48
C ALA A 1044 15.83 16.41 -35.46
N SER A 1045 14.92 15.61 -34.90
CA SER A 1045 15.23 14.54 -33.94
C SER A 1045 14.62 13.19 -34.35
N PHE A 1046 15.37 12.11 -34.10
CA PHE A 1046 14.98 10.72 -34.35
C PHE A 1046 15.26 9.86 -33.13
N PHE A 1047 14.28 9.10 -32.64
CA PHE A 1047 14.43 8.31 -31.42
C PHE A 1047 13.56 7.05 -31.44
N VAL A 1048 13.86 6.12 -30.52
CA VAL A 1048 13.15 4.87 -30.33
C VAL A 1048 12.84 4.70 -28.83
N GLU A 1049 11.59 4.40 -28.48
CA GLU A 1049 11.18 4.14 -27.10
C GLU A 1049 10.79 2.68 -26.89
N PRO A 1050 11.01 2.10 -25.69
CA PRO A 1050 11.91 2.61 -24.66
C PRO A 1050 13.38 2.41 -25.10
N GLY A 1051 14.16 3.48 -25.16
CA GLY A 1051 15.53 3.43 -25.68
C GLY A 1051 16.43 4.59 -25.22
N PRO A 1052 17.77 4.41 -25.17
CA PRO A 1052 18.66 5.33 -24.45
C PRO A 1052 19.25 6.49 -25.26
N ALA A 1053 18.82 6.77 -26.51
CA ALA A 1053 19.40 7.88 -27.29
C ALA A 1053 18.49 8.48 -28.37
N GLU A 1054 18.32 9.81 -28.32
CA GLU A 1054 17.79 10.69 -29.37
C GLU A 1054 18.94 11.09 -30.31
N VAL A 1055 18.79 10.86 -31.62
CA VAL A 1055 19.75 11.28 -32.66
C VAL A 1055 19.26 12.57 -33.31
N ARG A 1056 20.10 13.61 -33.30
CA ARG A 1056 19.77 14.92 -33.89
C ARG A 1056 20.44 15.13 -35.25
N VAL A 1057 19.68 15.63 -36.21
CA VAL A 1057 20.15 15.90 -37.58
C VAL A 1057 20.09 17.41 -37.84
N ARG A 1058 21.21 17.99 -38.28
CA ARG A 1058 21.32 19.44 -38.58
C ARG A 1058 21.91 19.67 -39.96
N ARG A 1059 21.07 19.94 -40.97
CA ARG A 1059 21.48 20.28 -42.35
C ARG A 1059 20.43 21.14 -43.05
N GLU A 1060 20.77 22.39 -43.36
CA GLU A 1060 19.88 23.34 -44.05
C GLU A 1060 19.41 22.82 -45.43
N GLU A 1061 20.26 22.10 -46.18
CA GLU A 1061 19.92 21.55 -47.49
C GLU A 1061 18.86 20.42 -47.43
N LEU A 1062 18.78 19.69 -46.32
CA LEU A 1062 17.78 18.64 -46.12
C LEU A 1062 16.43 19.22 -45.65
N PHE A 1063 16.44 20.43 -45.11
CA PHE A 1063 15.30 21.09 -44.49
C PHE A 1063 15.09 22.51 -45.06
N PRO A 1064 14.71 22.64 -46.35
CA PRO A 1064 14.44 23.93 -46.95
C PRO A 1064 13.30 24.67 -46.23
N GLN A 1065 13.42 25.99 -46.11
CA GLN A 1065 12.38 26.84 -45.50
C GLN A 1065 11.08 26.89 -46.33
N GLU A 1066 11.20 26.79 -47.65
CA GLU A 1066 10.08 26.68 -48.59
C GLU A 1066 10.36 25.48 -49.51
N GLY A 1067 9.59 24.40 -49.35
CA GLY A 1067 9.76 23.19 -50.17
C GLY A 1067 9.24 21.93 -49.49
N TRP A 1068 9.14 20.85 -50.26
CA TRP A 1068 8.79 19.53 -49.75
C TRP A 1068 10.04 18.83 -49.19
N VAL A 1069 9.91 18.25 -48.02
CA VAL A 1069 10.90 17.38 -47.39
C VAL A 1069 10.38 15.96 -47.48
N GLN A 1070 11.18 15.07 -48.05
CA GLN A 1070 10.90 13.64 -48.00
C GLN A 1070 11.54 13.04 -46.76
N ALA A 1071 10.75 12.34 -45.95
CA ALA A 1071 11.24 11.63 -44.78
C ALA A 1071 10.73 10.18 -44.77
N ALA A 1072 11.63 9.26 -44.42
CA ALA A 1072 11.28 7.85 -44.29
C ALA A 1072 11.90 7.21 -43.05
N ILE A 1073 11.11 6.38 -42.36
CA ILE A 1073 11.57 5.48 -41.30
C ILE A 1073 11.60 4.07 -41.89
N GLN A 1074 12.76 3.43 -41.80
CA GLN A 1074 12.98 2.06 -42.25
C GLN A 1074 13.33 1.18 -41.06
N ILE A 1075 12.60 0.08 -40.88
CA ILE A 1075 12.94 -0.97 -39.92
C ILE A 1075 13.25 -2.24 -40.70
N ARG A 1076 14.41 -2.83 -40.44
CA ARG A 1076 14.84 -4.07 -41.07
C ARG A 1076 14.42 -5.27 -40.23
N ALA A 1077 14.26 -6.44 -40.85
CA ALA A 1077 13.87 -7.67 -40.15
C ALA A 1077 14.86 -8.10 -39.05
N ASP A 1078 16.12 -7.63 -39.11
CA ASP A 1078 17.13 -7.82 -38.06
C ASP A 1078 16.97 -6.86 -36.86
N GLY A 1079 15.94 -6.01 -36.89
CA GLY A 1079 15.55 -5.10 -35.81
C GLY A 1079 16.14 -3.69 -35.93
N HIS A 1080 17.02 -3.41 -36.90
CA HIS A 1080 17.64 -2.09 -37.02
C HIS A 1080 16.68 -1.03 -37.59
N ALA A 1081 16.66 0.17 -36.98
CA ALA A 1081 15.88 1.32 -37.44
C ALA A 1081 16.77 2.45 -37.99
N SER A 1082 16.39 3.00 -39.14
CA SER A 1082 17.08 4.09 -39.82
C SER A 1082 16.12 5.22 -40.22
N LEU A 1083 16.61 6.46 -40.14
CA LEU A 1083 15.96 7.64 -40.71
C LEU A 1083 16.63 8.00 -42.04
N ILE A 1084 15.81 8.17 -43.08
CA ILE A 1084 16.21 8.65 -44.39
C ILE A 1084 15.54 10.00 -44.64
N LEU A 1085 16.31 10.99 -45.12
CA LEU A 1085 15.81 12.31 -45.50
C LEU A 1085 16.29 12.65 -46.91
N ASN A 1086 15.37 13.04 -47.80
CA ASN A 1086 15.64 13.34 -49.21
C ASN A 1086 16.57 12.30 -49.89
N HIS A 1087 16.27 11.02 -49.68
CA HIS A 1087 17.02 9.85 -50.15
C HIS A 1087 18.42 9.61 -49.54
N GLU A 1088 18.83 10.34 -48.49
CA GLU A 1088 20.09 10.08 -47.76
C GLU A 1088 19.80 9.47 -46.38
N VAL A 1089 20.50 8.38 -46.00
CA VAL A 1089 20.43 7.81 -44.65
C VAL A 1089 21.18 8.73 -43.69
N VAL A 1090 20.46 9.38 -42.78
CA VAL A 1090 21.02 10.42 -41.90
C VAL A 1090 21.29 9.94 -40.48
N ALA A 1091 20.57 8.91 -40.02
CA ALA A 1091 20.73 8.34 -38.69
C ALA A 1091 20.32 6.85 -38.66
N THR A 1092 21.03 6.04 -37.89
CA THR A 1092 20.69 4.63 -37.63
C THR A 1092 20.84 4.36 -36.14
N ASN A 1093 19.82 3.75 -35.53
CA ASN A 1093 19.81 3.41 -34.10
C ASN A 1093 19.73 1.88 -33.93
N PRO A 1094 20.72 1.22 -33.29
CA PRO A 1094 20.67 -0.22 -33.06
C PRO A 1094 19.80 -0.52 -31.84
N VAL A 1095 18.50 -0.68 -32.07
CA VAL A 1095 17.51 -1.01 -31.03
C VAL A 1095 16.87 -2.35 -31.36
N ARG A 1096 16.59 -3.21 -30.37
CA ARG A 1096 15.86 -4.46 -30.60
C ARG A 1096 14.38 -4.16 -30.65
N ILE A 1097 13.85 -4.06 -31.87
CA ILE A 1097 12.44 -3.88 -32.16
C ILE A 1097 11.80 -5.26 -32.35
N ASP A 1098 10.62 -5.49 -31.76
CA ASP A 1098 9.90 -6.77 -31.92
C ASP A 1098 9.37 -6.94 -33.35
N THR A 1099 10.08 -7.77 -34.12
CA THR A 1099 9.72 -8.13 -35.50
C THR A 1099 8.93 -9.43 -35.58
N HIS A 1100 8.36 -9.93 -34.46
CA HIS A 1100 7.61 -11.18 -34.44
C HIS A 1100 6.36 -11.14 -35.35
N PRO A 1101 5.99 -12.26 -36.03
CA PRO A 1101 4.89 -12.29 -37.00
C PRO A 1101 3.50 -11.91 -36.54
N LYS A 1102 3.26 -11.92 -35.23
CA LYS A 1102 1.99 -11.52 -34.62
C LYS A 1102 1.99 -10.07 -34.13
N THR A 1103 3.15 -9.43 -34.09
CA THR A 1103 3.28 -8.04 -33.67
C THR A 1103 2.90 -7.14 -34.84
N ARG A 1104 1.94 -6.26 -34.56
CA ARG A 1104 1.26 -5.41 -35.53
C ARG A 1104 1.53 -3.97 -35.15
N TRP A 1105 1.98 -3.21 -36.14
CA TRP A 1105 2.45 -1.84 -35.97
C TRP A 1105 1.55 -0.88 -36.72
N THR A 1106 1.29 0.28 -36.14
CA THR A 1106 0.48 1.34 -36.75
C THR A 1106 1.29 2.60 -36.98
N VAL A 1107 0.91 3.37 -38.00
CA VAL A 1107 1.55 4.63 -38.36
C VAL A 1107 0.76 5.77 -37.76
N ARG A 1108 1.45 6.73 -37.15
CA ARG A 1108 0.85 7.94 -36.57
C ARG A 1108 1.53 9.19 -37.11
N LEU A 1109 0.73 10.20 -37.43
CA LEU A 1109 1.15 11.53 -37.87
C LEU A 1109 0.58 12.57 -36.90
N ASP A 1110 1.43 13.40 -36.30
CA ASP A 1110 1.05 14.41 -35.31
C ASP A 1110 1.57 15.79 -35.74
N ALA A 1111 0.78 16.85 -35.56
CA ALA A 1111 1.17 18.22 -35.88
C ALA A 1111 0.65 19.25 -34.87
N GLU A 1112 1.43 20.30 -34.67
CA GLU A 1112 1.08 21.48 -33.87
C GLU A 1112 1.32 22.70 -34.76
N ALA A 1113 0.29 23.39 -35.22
CA ALA A 1113 0.44 24.52 -36.16
C ALA A 1113 -0.65 25.57 -35.96
N VAL A 1114 -0.34 26.59 -35.17
CA VAL A 1114 -1.30 27.61 -34.72
C VAL A 1114 -1.42 28.71 -35.76
N GLY A 1115 -2.63 28.92 -36.28
CA GLY A 1115 -2.87 29.92 -37.33
C GLY A 1115 -2.15 29.64 -38.66
N THR A 1116 -1.57 28.45 -38.79
CA THR A 1116 -0.76 27.97 -39.92
C THR A 1116 -1.02 26.48 -40.12
N GLU A 1117 -0.42 25.84 -41.12
CA GLU A 1117 -0.74 24.43 -41.43
C GLU A 1117 0.50 23.64 -41.86
N VAL A 1118 0.51 22.35 -41.51
CA VAL A 1118 1.44 21.36 -42.06
C VAL A 1118 0.77 20.68 -43.24
N ALA A 1119 1.45 20.63 -44.39
CA ALA A 1119 0.98 19.89 -45.56
C ALA A 1119 1.71 18.55 -45.68
N VAL A 1120 0.98 17.46 -45.90
CA VAL A 1120 1.54 16.11 -46.11
C VAL A 1120 0.99 15.51 -47.41
N ARG A 1121 1.84 14.82 -48.18
CA ARG A 1121 1.43 14.06 -49.37
C ARG A 1121 2.30 12.82 -49.58
N ASN A 1122 1.88 11.95 -50.51
CA ASN A 1122 2.63 10.79 -50.97
C ASN A 1122 3.09 9.86 -49.83
N LEU A 1123 2.17 9.46 -48.94
CA LEU A 1123 2.46 8.51 -47.87
C LEU A 1123 2.37 7.07 -48.39
N VAL A 1124 3.47 6.34 -48.31
CA VAL A 1124 3.61 4.98 -48.84
C VAL A 1124 4.21 4.05 -47.79
N VAL A 1125 3.60 2.89 -47.62
CA VAL A 1125 4.10 1.84 -46.72
C VAL A 1125 4.50 0.61 -47.55
N TRP A 1126 5.76 0.24 -47.41
CA TRP A 1126 6.37 -0.90 -48.09
C TRP A 1126 6.52 -2.04 -47.10
N ALA A 1127 6.04 -3.24 -47.46
CA ALA A 1127 6.14 -4.46 -46.63
C ALA A 1127 7.56 -5.07 -46.59
N GLU A 1128 8.56 -4.34 -47.07
CA GLU A 1128 9.98 -4.68 -47.02
C GLU A 1128 10.88 -3.42 -46.99
N PRO A 1129 12.15 -3.53 -46.58
CA PRO A 1129 13.12 -2.44 -46.61
C PRO A 1129 13.42 -1.96 -48.04
N ARG A 1130 13.27 -0.66 -48.33
CA ARG A 1130 13.43 -0.07 -49.68
C ARG A 1130 14.80 0.57 -49.98
N TYR A 1131 15.43 1.18 -48.98
CA TYR A 1131 16.65 2.00 -49.10
C TYR A 1131 17.90 1.29 -48.60
#